data_AF-A0A7K3Z6J6-F1
#
_entry.id   AF-A0A7K3Z6J6-F1
#
_cell.length_a   1.000
_cell.length_b   1.000
_cell.length_c   1.000
_cell.angle_alpha   90.00
_cell.angle_beta   90.00
_cell.angle_gamma   90.00
#
_symmetry.space_group_name_H-M   'P 1'
#
loop_
_entity.id
_entity.type
_entity.pdbx_description
1 polymer ?
#
loop_
_entity_poly.entity_id
_entity_poly.type
_entity_poly.pdbx_seq_one_letter_code
_entity_poly.pdbx_strand_id
1 'polypeptide(L)'
;MAKKTKPIFTTVFLALLLLSSVCISLIPNTRAEEVILQDQKISRLNNVVGLDTTKYTTTTQNCPQDFYMDIIPQENILCYSESNTSKVKMLYTFANGNLRMIHVLESDGTQHLTGLANDYYESAENLLSNYQSYTGNTFYTEIKSMLNSVAVGKNSIVTSGNIKLEVVTTDKDTTFRWTYTINGIEAPTKTVALRYTDGFLKYFIDNWNLHKIGSTTINLSEKEAMNIAQERSKNFSWTVGSDNDAYEVKNFNVTQAMIWETIFCSDQYADEPRSQDPLTLYPMRQVWVSLDKFYPGNVYGIEVYIWADTGKIGHIQERFSTLLPEDAQIASLSESAIPSNSQASKEQLNSQLTSQIALPTFAVIALGMMILFRKKHLPKQHTLKISGFLLCLLIASTLLVSVATVSADPRRRATVWGSESTGMSGRKTTGEIAQQRATSQHISDYFKNDAYLSSNYQGSSSIKSDILDNIWYNERNYDRVAVLDFDHGVGRWDYPEDNGNFHYMFEDNIGKTGEPPNYDHLVFDMDVADQTIGKSFLVFINTCMSANLTYQSANGGNIQGMPYAWTERTVHNRDTYQGFTTTSHISDDAYNRPDTGAFCYLGFSWGSAALDQTITAGYPKYYLWIEDFFYYALSFEMTVNEALDHASNNRFGEDFDQCDLYDNDGFTAIWPMDTDGNGIWEDTYGYNSHLAVYGNGNIRLYEYFVHYPYYTSSSSGSGLVSNQNGFTGAQPDASYTRLRAINVNDQAAIIGSMGYSGANLANGHIWVYGYSSSYTSRLRVYASYYSDSGWQSVGDVYVSPGGARWIDCGNYASNFRYISFAVYRQSAGDYSNDIYLDNIVVLPPLPNP
;
A
#
# COMPACT_ATOMS: atom_id res chain seq x y z
N MET A 1 -44.85 -53.84 33.55
CA MET A 1 -44.75 -52.57 32.78
C MET A 1 -43.34 -52.43 32.24
N ALA A 2 -43.13 -52.69 30.96
CA ALA A 2 -41.82 -52.54 30.31
C ALA A 2 -41.58 -51.06 29.98
N LYS A 3 -40.57 -50.44 30.60
CA LYS A 3 -40.16 -49.05 30.32
C LYS A 3 -39.50 -49.01 28.94
N LYS A 4 -40.20 -48.42 27.95
CA LYS A 4 -39.60 -48.03 26.66
C LYS A 4 -38.52 -46.97 26.90
N THR A 5 -37.26 -47.37 26.90
CA THR A 5 -36.12 -46.43 26.81
C THR A 5 -36.01 -45.95 25.37
N LYS A 6 -36.37 -44.68 25.11
CA LYS A 6 -36.12 -44.04 23.81
C LYS A 6 -34.61 -43.90 23.59
N PRO A 7 -34.08 -44.19 22.40
CA PRO A 7 -32.64 -44.14 22.14
C PRO A 7 -32.19 -42.70 21.90
N ILE A 8 -31.87 -41.99 22.98
CA ILE A 8 -31.31 -40.62 22.97
C ILE A 8 -30.05 -40.54 22.10
N PHE A 9 -29.27 -41.62 22.02
CA PHE A 9 -28.03 -41.67 21.24
C PHE A 9 -28.29 -41.51 19.73
N THR A 10 -29.34 -42.13 19.20
CA THR A 10 -29.69 -42.03 17.78
C THR A 10 -30.14 -40.62 17.42
N THR A 11 -30.88 -39.95 18.32
CA THR A 11 -31.31 -38.56 18.12
C THR A 11 -30.14 -37.58 18.12
N VAL A 12 -29.16 -37.76 19.03
CA VAL A 12 -27.97 -36.89 19.10
C VAL A 12 -27.05 -37.11 17.89
N PHE A 13 -26.86 -38.36 17.47
CA PHE A 13 -26.06 -38.67 16.29
C PHE A 13 -26.68 -38.11 15.00
N LEU A 14 -28.02 -38.22 14.85
CA LEU A 14 -28.74 -37.60 13.73
C LEU A 14 -28.67 -36.07 13.76
N ALA A 15 -28.72 -35.45 14.95
CA ALA A 15 -28.58 -34.00 15.09
C ALA A 15 -27.18 -33.52 14.71
N LEU A 16 -26.12 -34.24 15.10
CA LEU A 16 -24.74 -33.96 14.70
C LEU A 16 -24.54 -34.13 13.19
N LEU A 17 -25.11 -35.18 12.60
CA LEU A 17 -25.08 -35.37 11.15
C LEU A 17 -25.82 -34.27 10.40
N LEU A 18 -27.00 -33.85 10.88
CA LEU A 18 -27.76 -32.73 10.31
C LEU A 18 -27.02 -31.40 10.47
N LEU A 19 -26.40 -31.14 11.61
CA LEU A 19 -25.56 -29.95 11.80
C LEU A 19 -24.35 -29.97 10.87
N SER A 20 -23.69 -31.12 10.71
CA SER A 20 -22.57 -31.26 9.77
C SER A 20 -23.00 -31.11 8.31
N SER A 21 -24.18 -31.64 7.93
CA SER A 21 -24.69 -31.51 6.56
C SER A 21 -25.17 -30.09 6.27
N VAL A 22 -25.74 -29.39 7.25
CA VAL A 22 -26.09 -27.97 7.13
C VAL A 22 -24.82 -27.15 6.94
N CYS A 23 -23.76 -27.38 7.72
CA CYS A 23 -22.48 -26.70 7.54
C CYS A 23 -21.83 -26.96 6.16
N ILE A 24 -21.95 -28.18 5.62
CA ILE A 24 -21.43 -28.50 4.27
C ILE A 24 -22.33 -27.91 3.17
N SER A 25 -23.65 -27.88 3.36
CA SER A 25 -24.59 -27.28 2.40
C SER A 25 -24.56 -25.75 2.37
N LEU A 26 -23.97 -25.12 3.39
CA LEU A 26 -23.69 -23.68 3.44
C LEU A 26 -22.38 -23.32 2.74
N ILE A 27 -21.61 -24.29 2.25
CA ILE A 27 -20.47 -24.05 1.36
C ILE A 27 -21.05 -23.79 -0.04
N PRO A 28 -20.93 -22.56 -0.61
CA PRO A 28 -21.55 -22.25 -1.89
C PRO A 28 -20.89 -23.08 -3.01
N ASN A 29 -21.69 -23.84 -3.77
CA ASN A 29 -21.25 -24.50 -5.01
C ASN A 29 -21.09 -23.51 -6.20
N THR A 30 -21.19 -22.20 -5.97
CA THR A 30 -21.19 -21.16 -7.02
C THR A 30 -19.82 -20.82 -7.60
N ARG A 31 -18.72 -21.40 -7.10
CA ARG A 31 -17.36 -20.97 -7.48
C ARG A 31 -16.93 -21.34 -8.90
N ALA A 32 -17.28 -22.54 -9.39
CA ALA A 32 -16.78 -23.03 -10.69
C ALA A 32 -17.34 -22.29 -11.92
N GLU A 33 -18.56 -21.75 -11.83
CA GLU A 33 -19.16 -20.98 -12.93
C GLU A 33 -18.58 -19.57 -13.01
N GLU A 34 -18.20 -18.99 -11.87
CA GLU A 34 -17.64 -17.65 -11.75
C GLU A 34 -16.26 -17.54 -12.42
N VAL A 35 -15.38 -18.55 -12.26
CA VAL A 35 -14.04 -18.48 -12.85
C VAL A 35 -14.04 -18.67 -14.36
N ILE A 36 -14.93 -19.52 -14.91
CA ILE A 36 -15.06 -19.64 -16.37
C ILE A 36 -15.49 -18.31 -17.01
N LEU A 37 -16.38 -17.56 -16.34
CA LEU A 37 -16.80 -16.24 -16.81
C LEU A 37 -15.67 -15.22 -16.71
N GLN A 38 -14.86 -15.30 -15.67
CA GLN A 38 -13.70 -14.45 -15.44
C GLN A 38 -12.61 -14.66 -16.51
N ASP A 39 -12.25 -15.91 -16.80
CA ASP A 39 -11.27 -16.25 -17.85
C ASP A 39 -11.73 -15.76 -19.24
N GLN A 40 -13.03 -15.92 -19.53
CA GLN A 40 -13.61 -15.41 -20.78
C GLN A 40 -13.59 -13.88 -20.84
N LYS A 41 -13.84 -13.20 -19.72
CA LYS A 41 -13.77 -11.74 -19.61
C LYS A 41 -12.35 -11.27 -19.88
N ILE A 42 -11.34 -11.89 -19.27
CA ILE A 42 -9.93 -11.51 -19.40
C ILE A 42 -9.38 -11.82 -20.79
N SER A 43 -9.74 -12.98 -21.37
CA SER A 43 -9.37 -13.27 -22.76
C SER A 43 -9.91 -12.20 -23.73
N ARG A 44 -11.14 -11.71 -23.50
CA ARG A 44 -11.70 -10.60 -24.29
C ARG A 44 -10.95 -9.28 -24.04
N LEU A 45 -10.50 -9.02 -22.82
CA LEU A 45 -9.76 -7.80 -22.48
C LEU A 45 -8.32 -7.82 -23.00
N ASN A 46 -7.66 -8.97 -23.02
CA ASN A 46 -6.38 -9.14 -23.70
C ASN A 46 -6.51 -8.81 -25.20
N ASN A 47 -7.65 -9.15 -25.82
CA ASN A 47 -7.93 -8.74 -27.19
C ASN A 47 -8.16 -7.22 -27.34
N VAL A 48 -8.67 -6.54 -26.29
CA VAL A 48 -8.76 -5.07 -26.28
C VAL A 48 -7.38 -4.43 -26.36
N VAL A 49 -6.43 -4.93 -25.56
CA VAL A 49 -5.02 -4.50 -25.57
C VAL A 49 -4.28 -4.92 -26.84
N GLY A 50 -4.79 -5.92 -27.56
CA GLY A 50 -4.23 -6.43 -28.81
C GLY A 50 -3.23 -7.58 -28.64
N LEU A 51 -3.13 -8.18 -27.45
CA LEU A 51 -2.26 -9.33 -27.18
C LEU A 51 -2.74 -10.58 -27.94
N ASP A 52 -1.82 -11.27 -28.62
CA ASP A 52 -2.07 -12.59 -29.21
C ASP A 52 -2.05 -13.65 -28.10
N THR A 53 -3.19 -13.82 -27.44
CA THR A 53 -3.38 -14.78 -26.36
C THR A 53 -3.08 -16.23 -26.75
N THR A 54 -2.97 -16.57 -28.05
CA THR A 54 -2.57 -17.91 -28.50
C THR A 54 -1.08 -18.20 -28.30
N LYS A 55 -0.27 -17.15 -28.04
CA LYS A 55 1.17 -17.25 -27.78
C LYS A 55 1.53 -17.29 -26.30
N TYR A 56 0.57 -16.97 -25.44
CA TYR A 56 0.79 -16.88 -24.00
C TYR A 56 0.10 -18.01 -23.27
N THR A 57 0.76 -18.51 -22.23
CA THR A 57 0.06 -19.18 -21.13
C THR A 57 -0.42 -18.08 -20.18
N THR A 58 -1.73 -18.00 -19.97
CA THR A 58 -2.33 -16.96 -19.12
C THR A 58 -2.84 -17.56 -17.83
N THR A 59 -2.54 -16.90 -16.71
CA THR A 59 -3.05 -17.23 -15.38
C THR A 59 -3.60 -15.97 -14.74
N THR A 60 -4.59 -16.14 -13.86
CA THR A 60 -5.30 -15.01 -13.24
C THR A 60 -5.38 -15.19 -11.74
N GLN A 61 -5.33 -14.08 -11.02
CA GLN A 61 -5.42 -14.03 -9.57
C GLN A 61 -6.41 -12.95 -9.18
N ASN A 62 -7.40 -13.34 -8.38
CA ASN A 62 -8.29 -12.39 -7.73
C ASN A 62 -7.54 -11.68 -6.61
N CYS A 63 -7.53 -10.36 -6.66
CA CYS A 63 -7.02 -9.53 -5.59
C CYS A 63 -8.13 -9.28 -4.55
N PRO A 64 -7.79 -8.78 -3.34
CA PRO A 64 -8.80 -8.38 -2.37
C PRO A 64 -9.83 -7.43 -2.99
N GLN A 65 -11.10 -7.63 -2.66
CA GLN A 65 -12.16 -6.70 -3.04
C GLN A 65 -11.95 -5.38 -2.30
N ASP A 66 -12.30 -4.30 -3.00
CA ASP A 66 -12.09 -2.94 -2.52
C ASP A 66 -13.29 -2.07 -2.89
N PHE A 67 -13.23 -0.78 -2.58
CA PHE A 67 -14.22 0.20 -2.99
C PHE A 67 -13.54 1.34 -3.74
N TYR A 68 -14.04 1.66 -4.94
CA TYR A 68 -13.62 2.88 -5.60
C TYR A 68 -14.20 4.08 -4.84
N MET A 69 -13.31 4.93 -4.33
CA MET A 69 -13.64 6.11 -3.52
C MET A 69 -14.49 5.76 -2.29
N ASP A 70 -14.33 4.56 -1.71
CA ASP A 70 -15.12 4.06 -0.57
C ASP A 70 -16.65 3.97 -0.82
N ILE A 71 -17.08 4.07 -2.08
CA ILE A 71 -18.50 4.17 -2.45
C ILE A 71 -18.97 2.95 -3.23
N ILE A 72 -18.29 2.63 -4.34
CA ILE A 72 -18.73 1.58 -5.26
C ILE A 72 -17.82 0.37 -5.17
N PRO A 73 -18.37 -0.87 -5.16
CA PRO A 73 -17.56 -2.07 -5.15
C PRO A 73 -16.58 -2.09 -6.33
N GLN A 74 -15.33 -2.38 -6.00
CA GLN A 74 -14.22 -2.52 -6.92
C GLN A 74 -13.70 -3.96 -6.88
N GLU A 75 -13.55 -4.54 -8.06
CA GLU A 75 -12.97 -5.86 -8.29
C GLU A 75 -11.64 -5.65 -9.00
N ASN A 76 -10.60 -6.32 -8.52
CA ASN A 76 -9.29 -6.26 -9.11
C ASN A 76 -8.83 -7.66 -9.49
N ILE A 77 -8.37 -7.81 -10.74
CA ILE A 77 -7.89 -9.08 -11.27
C ILE A 77 -6.51 -8.89 -11.85
N LEU A 78 -5.56 -9.63 -11.29
CA LEU A 78 -4.21 -9.69 -11.78
C LEU A 78 -4.08 -10.82 -12.81
N CYS A 79 -3.45 -10.53 -13.94
CA CYS A 79 -3.30 -11.43 -15.08
C CYS A 79 -1.82 -11.53 -15.44
N TYR A 80 -1.30 -12.75 -15.45
CA TYR A 80 0.06 -13.05 -15.89
C TYR A 80 -0.01 -13.78 -17.22
N SER A 81 0.64 -13.24 -18.23
CA SER A 81 0.74 -13.82 -19.56
C SER A 81 2.21 -14.07 -19.88
N GLU A 82 2.61 -15.34 -19.95
CA GLU A 82 4.01 -15.73 -20.19
C GLU A 82 4.15 -16.56 -21.47
N SER A 83 5.18 -16.23 -22.24
CA SER A 83 5.63 -16.99 -23.42
C SER A 83 7.12 -17.30 -23.27
N ASN A 84 7.71 -18.03 -24.24
CA ASN A 84 9.14 -18.34 -24.21
C ASN A 84 10.05 -17.10 -24.34
N THR A 85 9.52 -15.96 -24.81
CA THR A 85 10.32 -14.77 -25.15
C THR A 85 9.79 -13.48 -24.55
N SER A 86 8.65 -13.52 -23.86
CA SER A 86 8.07 -12.32 -23.26
C SER A 86 7.14 -12.66 -22.10
N LYS A 87 7.02 -11.70 -21.18
CA LYS A 87 6.12 -11.75 -20.03
C LYS A 87 5.34 -10.45 -19.95
N VAL A 88 4.08 -10.55 -19.58
CA VAL A 88 3.22 -9.40 -19.31
C VAL A 88 2.45 -9.65 -18.01
N LYS A 89 2.54 -8.71 -17.07
CA LYS A 89 1.73 -8.68 -15.86
C LYS A 89 0.77 -7.49 -15.97
N MET A 90 -0.53 -7.75 -15.94
CA MET A 90 -1.59 -6.73 -16.06
C MET A 90 -2.54 -6.78 -14.89
N LEU A 91 -2.88 -5.62 -14.34
CA LEU A 91 -3.99 -5.46 -13.40
C LEU A 91 -5.21 -4.90 -14.11
N TYR A 92 -6.32 -5.62 -14.01
CA TYR A 92 -7.63 -5.20 -14.46
C TYR A 92 -8.47 -4.74 -13.27
N THR A 93 -8.89 -3.48 -13.28
CA THR A 93 -9.75 -2.91 -12.24
C THR A 93 -11.15 -2.71 -12.82
N PHE A 94 -12.15 -3.24 -12.13
CA PHE A 94 -13.56 -3.06 -12.45
C PHE A 94 -14.25 -2.31 -11.33
N ALA A 95 -15.06 -1.32 -11.68
CA ALA A 95 -15.88 -0.60 -10.72
C ALA A 95 -17.35 -0.77 -11.11
N ASN A 96 -18.15 -1.30 -10.17
CA ASN A 96 -19.55 -1.65 -10.43
C ASN A 96 -19.73 -2.52 -11.70
N GLY A 97 -18.83 -3.49 -11.89
CA GLY A 97 -18.84 -4.44 -13.02
C GLY A 97 -18.31 -3.90 -14.35
N ASN A 98 -18.04 -2.60 -14.48
CA ASN A 98 -17.48 -2.01 -15.71
C ASN A 98 -15.95 -1.96 -15.63
N LEU A 99 -15.27 -2.19 -16.75
CA LEU A 99 -13.83 -2.00 -16.81
C LEU A 99 -13.52 -0.53 -16.59
N ARG A 100 -12.68 -0.26 -15.59
CA ARG A 100 -12.24 1.07 -15.24
C ARG A 100 -10.78 1.29 -15.59
N MET A 101 -9.92 0.30 -15.32
CA MET A 101 -8.49 0.43 -15.57
C MET A 101 -7.89 -0.88 -16.09
N ILE A 102 -6.96 -0.75 -17.03
CA ILE A 102 -5.95 -1.76 -17.36
C ILE A 102 -4.60 -1.11 -17.04
N HIS A 103 -3.82 -1.70 -16.15
CA HIS A 103 -2.47 -1.25 -15.83
C HIS A 103 -1.47 -2.37 -16.13
N VAL A 104 -0.54 -2.13 -17.06
CA VAL A 104 0.58 -3.02 -17.34
C VAL A 104 1.67 -2.75 -16.30
N LEU A 105 1.80 -3.67 -15.36
CA LEU A 105 2.75 -3.59 -14.25
C LEU A 105 4.16 -4.01 -14.69
N GLU A 106 4.24 -5.09 -15.46
CA GLU A 106 5.50 -5.67 -15.94
C GLU A 106 5.36 -6.02 -17.43
N SER A 107 6.36 -5.69 -18.23
CA SER A 107 6.41 -6.02 -19.66
C SER A 107 7.85 -6.32 -20.08
N ASP A 108 8.20 -7.60 -20.01
CA ASP A 108 9.52 -8.09 -20.40
C ASP A 108 9.51 -8.71 -21.79
N GLY A 109 10.55 -8.44 -22.57
CA GLY A 109 10.72 -8.97 -23.93
C GLY A 109 9.84 -8.30 -24.97
N THR A 110 9.78 -8.89 -26.17
CA THR A 110 8.94 -8.38 -27.27
C THR A 110 7.55 -8.99 -27.19
N GLN A 111 6.53 -8.15 -26.99
CA GLN A 111 5.16 -8.63 -26.85
C GLN A 111 4.59 -9.16 -28.15
N HIS A 112 3.88 -10.30 -28.08
CA HIS A 112 3.19 -10.90 -29.21
C HIS A 112 1.84 -10.21 -29.40
N LEU A 113 1.76 -9.32 -30.38
CA LEU A 113 0.54 -8.59 -30.71
C LEU A 113 -0.16 -9.20 -31.92
N THR A 114 -1.49 -9.16 -31.92
CA THR A 114 -2.33 -9.61 -33.05
C THR A 114 -2.17 -8.76 -34.31
N GLY A 115 -1.61 -7.56 -34.17
CA GLY A 115 -1.20 -6.68 -35.25
C GLY A 115 -0.10 -5.73 -34.77
N LEU A 116 0.77 -5.30 -35.69
CA LEU A 116 1.73 -4.24 -35.42
C LEU A 116 1.13 -2.93 -35.89
N ALA A 117 1.02 -1.96 -34.98
CA ALA A 117 0.75 -0.58 -35.33
C ALA A 117 2.04 0.08 -35.83
N ASN A 118 1.92 1.02 -36.77
CA ASN A 118 3.06 1.78 -37.26
C ASN A 118 3.52 2.85 -36.25
N ASP A 119 2.60 3.31 -35.38
CA ASP A 119 2.86 4.30 -34.34
C ASP A 119 1.85 4.20 -33.16
N TYR A 120 2.02 5.10 -32.18
CA TYR A 120 1.16 5.21 -30.99
C TYR A 120 -0.29 5.63 -31.32
N TYR A 121 -0.52 6.34 -32.42
CA TYR A 121 -1.84 6.83 -32.81
C TYR A 121 -2.66 5.68 -33.37
N GLU A 122 -2.10 4.90 -34.28
CA GLU A 122 -2.71 3.68 -34.78
C GLU A 122 -2.95 2.67 -33.63
N SER A 123 -2.02 2.59 -32.66
CA SER A 123 -2.23 1.77 -31.46
C SER A 123 -3.45 2.23 -30.66
N ALA A 124 -3.59 3.53 -30.40
CA ALA A 124 -4.72 4.10 -29.69
C ALA A 124 -6.04 3.91 -30.46
N GLU A 125 -6.04 4.11 -31.78
CA GLU A 125 -7.21 3.87 -32.64
C GLU A 125 -7.67 2.41 -32.60
N ASN A 126 -6.71 1.47 -32.64
CA ASN A 126 -6.97 0.04 -32.57
C ASN A 126 -7.55 -0.34 -31.20
N LEU A 127 -6.95 0.13 -30.11
CA LEU A 127 -7.45 -0.13 -28.76
C LEU A 127 -8.87 0.41 -28.58
N LEU A 128 -9.14 1.66 -28.97
CA LEU A 128 -10.48 2.25 -28.88
C LEU A 128 -11.51 1.51 -29.74
N SER A 129 -11.11 1.00 -30.91
CA SER A 129 -11.98 0.19 -31.77
C SER A 129 -12.31 -1.17 -31.16
N ASN A 130 -11.32 -1.82 -30.55
CA ASN A 130 -11.52 -3.09 -29.86
C ASN A 130 -12.37 -2.91 -28.61
N TYR A 131 -12.12 -1.83 -27.84
CA TYR A 131 -12.89 -1.51 -26.65
C TYR A 131 -14.33 -1.09 -26.97
N GLN A 132 -14.55 -0.36 -28.06
CA GLN A 132 -15.89 -0.12 -28.63
C GLN A 132 -16.59 -1.45 -28.92
N SER A 133 -15.92 -2.39 -29.54
CA SER A 133 -16.49 -3.69 -29.89
C SER A 133 -16.82 -4.53 -28.65
N TYR A 134 -16.01 -4.42 -27.60
CA TYR A 134 -16.22 -5.07 -26.31
C TYR A 134 -17.42 -4.50 -25.55
N THR A 135 -17.53 -3.18 -25.46
CA THR A 135 -18.58 -2.49 -24.69
C THR A 135 -19.88 -2.26 -25.45
N GLY A 136 -19.81 -2.18 -26.78
CA GLY A 136 -20.91 -1.73 -27.64
C GLY A 136 -21.22 -0.23 -27.55
N ASN A 137 -20.42 0.56 -26.83
CA ASN A 137 -20.69 1.97 -26.60
C ASN A 137 -20.14 2.85 -27.73
N THR A 138 -21.00 3.64 -28.37
CA THR A 138 -20.64 4.50 -29.51
C THR A 138 -19.77 5.70 -29.11
N PHE A 139 -19.67 6.03 -27.82
CA PHE A 139 -18.77 7.07 -27.32
C PHE A 139 -17.32 6.86 -27.77
N TYR A 140 -16.84 5.61 -27.82
CA TYR A 140 -15.48 5.32 -28.26
C TYR A 140 -15.25 5.59 -29.77
N THR A 141 -16.31 5.61 -30.58
CA THR A 141 -16.22 6.08 -31.97
C THR A 141 -15.96 7.59 -32.02
N GLU A 142 -16.61 8.36 -31.15
CA GLU A 142 -16.47 9.81 -31.08
C GLU A 142 -15.05 10.20 -30.67
N ILE A 143 -14.54 9.66 -29.55
CA ILE A 143 -13.20 10.02 -29.08
C ILE A 143 -12.09 9.50 -30.00
N LYS A 144 -12.28 8.33 -30.64
CA LYS A 144 -11.38 7.83 -31.68
C LYS A 144 -11.31 8.81 -32.85
N SER A 145 -12.45 9.36 -33.29
CA SER A 145 -12.46 10.29 -34.43
C SER A 145 -11.62 11.56 -34.18
N MET A 146 -11.46 11.97 -32.92
CA MET A 146 -10.63 13.12 -32.54
C MET A 146 -9.14 12.90 -32.81
N LEU A 147 -8.65 11.64 -32.82
CA LEU A 147 -7.26 11.31 -33.13
C LEU A 147 -6.86 11.76 -34.55
N ASN A 148 -7.80 11.76 -35.50
CA ASN A 148 -7.57 12.24 -36.87
C ASN A 148 -7.26 13.74 -36.96
N SER A 149 -7.53 14.50 -35.90
CA SER A 149 -7.29 15.95 -35.84
C SER A 149 -5.94 16.29 -35.23
N VAL A 150 -5.21 15.30 -34.71
CA VAL A 150 -3.91 15.49 -34.05
C VAL A 150 -2.77 15.21 -35.03
N ALA A 151 -1.71 16.02 -34.96
CA ALA A 151 -0.49 15.75 -35.71
C ALA A 151 0.35 14.69 -34.98
N VAL A 152 0.65 13.60 -35.68
CA VAL A 152 1.46 12.49 -35.14
C VAL A 152 2.79 12.98 -34.56
N GLY A 153 3.11 12.52 -33.35
CA GLY A 153 4.36 12.79 -32.64
C GLY A 153 4.49 14.22 -32.08
N LYS A 154 3.39 14.96 -31.95
CA LYS A 154 3.39 16.32 -31.40
C LYS A 154 2.40 16.47 -30.26
N ASN A 155 2.78 17.27 -29.27
CA ASN A 155 1.85 17.71 -28.24
C ASN A 155 0.72 18.50 -28.88
N SER A 156 -0.52 18.24 -28.46
CA SER A 156 -1.68 18.91 -29.00
C SER A 156 -2.85 18.94 -28.02
N ILE A 157 -3.71 19.94 -28.18
CA ILE A 157 -4.99 20.02 -27.49
C ILE A 157 -6.06 20.25 -28.55
N VAL A 158 -7.08 19.39 -28.58
CA VAL A 158 -8.21 19.45 -29.51
C VAL A 158 -9.50 19.35 -28.71
N THR A 159 -10.49 20.17 -29.03
CA THR A 159 -11.82 20.11 -28.40
C THR A 159 -12.89 19.80 -29.43
N SER A 160 -13.74 18.82 -29.15
CA SER A 160 -14.91 18.48 -29.95
C SER A 160 -16.12 18.31 -29.04
N GLY A 161 -17.13 19.17 -29.20
CA GLY A 161 -18.27 19.20 -28.27
C GLY A 161 -17.80 19.49 -26.84
N ASN A 162 -18.13 18.58 -25.92
CA ASN A 162 -17.77 18.66 -24.50
C ASN A 162 -16.59 17.76 -24.14
N ILE A 163 -15.72 17.45 -25.10
CA ILE A 163 -14.58 16.55 -24.91
C ILE A 163 -13.31 17.30 -25.32
N LYS A 164 -12.36 17.40 -24.39
CA LYS A 164 -11.00 17.88 -24.65
C LYS A 164 -10.08 16.67 -24.78
N LEU A 165 -9.46 16.50 -25.95
CA LEU A 165 -8.34 15.58 -26.15
C LEU A 165 -7.03 16.35 -25.94
N GLU A 166 -6.22 15.88 -25.00
CA GLU A 166 -4.85 16.30 -24.79
C GLU A 166 -3.90 15.16 -25.16
N VAL A 167 -2.92 15.46 -26.01
CA VAL A 167 -1.89 14.52 -26.42
C VAL A 167 -0.54 15.07 -25.99
N VAL A 168 0.20 14.27 -25.22
CA VAL A 168 1.56 14.60 -24.77
C VAL A 168 2.49 13.49 -25.27
N THR A 169 3.48 13.85 -26.07
CA THR A 169 4.46 12.95 -26.65
C THR A 169 5.86 13.33 -26.17
N THR A 170 6.60 12.34 -25.69
CA THR A 170 8.04 12.41 -25.42
C THR A 170 8.78 11.43 -26.35
N ASP A 171 10.09 11.27 -26.20
CA ASP A 171 10.88 10.37 -27.05
C ASP A 171 10.46 8.89 -26.91
N LYS A 172 9.91 8.49 -25.77
CA LYS A 172 9.53 7.10 -25.47
C LYS A 172 8.05 6.91 -25.20
N ASP A 173 7.35 7.99 -24.83
CA ASP A 173 5.97 7.91 -24.35
C ASP A 173 5.02 8.72 -25.21
N THR A 174 3.77 8.28 -25.27
CA THR A 174 2.66 9.12 -25.71
C THR A 174 1.44 8.86 -24.84
N THR A 175 0.90 9.94 -24.28
CA THR A 175 -0.32 9.95 -23.49
C THR A 175 -1.43 10.61 -24.28
N PHE A 176 -2.60 9.98 -24.34
CA PHE A 176 -3.84 10.52 -24.89
C PHE A 176 -4.87 10.61 -23.77
N ARG A 177 -5.37 11.81 -23.47
CA ARG A 177 -6.34 12.04 -22.39
C ARG A 177 -7.56 12.78 -22.93
N TRP A 178 -8.73 12.15 -22.81
CA TRP A 178 -10.02 12.76 -23.12
C TRP A 178 -10.73 13.14 -21.82
N THR A 179 -10.79 14.44 -21.54
CA THR A 179 -11.44 15.00 -20.35
C THR A 179 -12.75 15.67 -20.74
N TYR A 180 -13.81 15.47 -19.96
CA TYR A 180 -15.04 16.23 -20.15
C TYR A 180 -14.78 17.72 -19.87
N THR A 181 -15.22 18.60 -20.75
CA THR A 181 -15.11 20.06 -20.60
C THR A 181 -16.38 20.75 -21.08
N ILE A 182 -16.74 21.86 -20.45
CA ILE A 182 -17.77 22.77 -20.99
C ILE A 182 -17.44 24.20 -20.61
N ASN A 183 -17.51 25.12 -21.57
CA ASN A 183 -17.13 26.53 -21.40
C ASN A 183 -15.71 26.72 -20.82
N GLY A 184 -14.77 25.83 -21.15
CA GLY A 184 -13.39 25.85 -20.66
C GLY A 184 -13.20 25.31 -19.25
N ILE A 185 -14.24 24.80 -18.60
CA ILE A 185 -14.18 24.21 -17.26
C ILE A 185 -14.19 22.69 -17.38
N GLU A 186 -13.21 22.07 -16.75
CA GLU A 186 -12.94 20.64 -16.90
C GLU A 186 -13.51 19.81 -15.76
N ALA A 187 -13.74 18.53 -16.06
CA ALA A 187 -14.10 17.50 -15.09
C ALA A 187 -12.99 16.44 -15.06
N PRO A 188 -11.88 16.66 -14.33
CA PRO A 188 -10.69 15.82 -14.44
C PRO A 188 -10.94 14.33 -14.13
N THR A 189 -11.89 14.05 -13.22
CA THR A 189 -12.28 12.68 -12.85
C THR A 189 -13.16 11.99 -13.90
N LYS A 190 -13.86 12.74 -14.76
CA LYS A 190 -14.62 12.19 -15.90
C LYS A 190 -13.72 12.15 -17.15
N THR A 191 -12.88 11.13 -17.17
CA THR A 191 -11.78 11.00 -18.15
C THR A 191 -11.73 9.62 -18.81
N VAL A 192 -11.19 9.57 -20.02
CA VAL A 192 -10.58 8.38 -20.63
C VAL A 192 -9.11 8.69 -20.88
N ALA A 193 -8.19 7.83 -20.47
CA ALA A 193 -6.75 8.04 -20.67
C ALA A 193 -6.06 6.78 -21.20
N LEU A 194 -5.06 6.97 -22.05
CA LEU A 194 -4.20 5.95 -22.61
C LEU A 194 -2.76 6.43 -22.54
N ARG A 195 -1.84 5.63 -22.00
CA ARG A 195 -0.40 5.85 -22.15
C ARG A 195 0.26 4.67 -22.82
N TYR A 196 1.10 4.97 -23.80
CA TYR A 196 2.00 4.01 -24.42
C TYR A 196 3.44 4.37 -24.04
N THR A 197 4.23 3.36 -23.71
CA THR A 197 5.66 3.46 -23.39
C THR A 197 6.41 2.40 -24.18
N ASP A 198 7.49 2.80 -24.83
CA ASP A 198 8.34 1.91 -25.63
C ASP A 198 7.56 1.02 -26.63
N GLY A 199 6.52 1.57 -27.26
CA GLY A 199 5.71 0.88 -28.26
C GLY A 199 4.57 0.01 -27.70
N PHE A 200 4.40 -0.11 -26.39
CA PHE A 200 3.36 -0.96 -25.78
C PHE A 200 2.47 -0.16 -24.81
N LEU A 201 1.26 -0.66 -24.57
CA LEU A 201 0.33 -0.03 -23.62
C LEU A 201 0.95 -0.06 -22.22
N LYS A 202 0.96 1.07 -21.52
CA LYS A 202 1.30 1.17 -20.10
C LYS A 202 0.02 1.17 -19.25
N TYR A 203 -0.93 2.04 -19.58
CA TYR A 203 -2.25 2.01 -18.94
C TYR A 203 -3.39 2.43 -19.88
N PHE A 204 -4.58 1.99 -19.52
CA PHE A 204 -5.86 2.47 -20.04
C PHE A 204 -6.79 2.77 -18.85
N ILE A 205 -7.38 3.95 -18.81
CA ILE A 205 -8.33 4.38 -17.78
C ILE A 205 -9.62 4.82 -18.46
N ASP A 206 -10.76 4.38 -17.92
CA ASP A 206 -12.10 4.78 -18.35
C ASP A 206 -12.98 5.04 -17.12
N ASN A 207 -13.04 6.29 -16.71
CA ASN A 207 -13.95 6.77 -15.68
C ASN A 207 -15.19 7.44 -16.30
N TRP A 208 -15.35 7.39 -17.63
CA TRP A 208 -16.35 8.20 -18.32
C TRP A 208 -17.76 7.82 -17.91
N ASN A 209 -18.09 6.54 -17.83
CA ASN A 209 -19.44 6.09 -17.47
C ASN A 209 -19.67 6.01 -15.95
N LEU A 210 -18.61 6.14 -15.15
CA LEU A 210 -18.72 6.16 -13.68
C LEU A 210 -19.25 7.51 -13.20
N HIS A 211 -18.73 8.61 -13.76
CA HIS A 211 -19.13 9.96 -13.37
C HIS A 211 -20.24 10.55 -14.24
N LYS A 212 -21.21 11.18 -13.60
CA LYS A 212 -22.29 11.94 -14.26
C LYS A 212 -22.06 13.43 -14.11
N ILE A 213 -22.56 14.23 -15.04
CA ILE A 213 -22.58 15.69 -14.90
C ILE A 213 -23.98 16.09 -14.44
N GLY A 214 -24.08 16.65 -13.23
CA GLY A 214 -25.37 17.00 -12.63
C GLY A 214 -25.94 18.32 -13.15
N SER A 215 -25.14 19.38 -13.12
CA SER A 215 -25.48 20.72 -13.62
C SER A 215 -24.34 21.25 -14.45
N THR A 216 -24.61 21.92 -15.57
CA THR A 216 -23.59 22.63 -16.38
C THR A 216 -23.71 24.14 -16.28
N THR A 217 -24.63 24.63 -15.46
CA THR A 217 -24.90 26.06 -15.32
C THR A 217 -23.88 26.70 -14.41
N ILE A 218 -23.43 27.92 -14.70
CA ILE A 218 -22.58 28.71 -13.80
C ILE A 218 -23.31 30.02 -13.58
N ASN A 219 -23.98 30.11 -12.43
CA ASN A 219 -24.77 31.28 -12.05
C ASN A 219 -23.95 32.24 -11.19
N LEU A 220 -22.84 31.76 -10.62
CA LEU A 220 -21.99 32.51 -9.71
C LEU A 220 -20.79 33.11 -10.45
N SER A 221 -20.72 34.44 -10.48
CA SER A 221 -19.54 35.14 -10.98
C SER A 221 -18.35 34.97 -10.03
N GLU A 222 -17.13 35.12 -10.54
CA GLU A 222 -15.92 34.99 -9.73
C GLU A 222 -15.87 36.00 -8.59
N LYS A 223 -16.29 37.24 -8.86
CA LYS A 223 -16.37 38.29 -7.86
C LYS A 223 -17.39 37.97 -6.76
N GLU A 224 -18.56 37.42 -7.12
CA GLU A 224 -19.54 37.00 -6.12
C GLU A 224 -19.03 35.83 -5.29
N ALA A 225 -18.35 34.86 -5.91
CA ALA A 225 -17.74 33.73 -5.21
C ALA A 225 -16.66 34.19 -4.22
N MET A 226 -15.77 35.09 -4.63
CA MET A 226 -14.76 35.70 -3.75
C MET A 226 -15.41 36.41 -2.55
N ASN A 227 -16.48 37.18 -2.79
CA ASN A 227 -17.20 37.84 -1.70
C ASN A 227 -17.85 36.84 -0.73
N ILE A 228 -18.49 35.78 -1.24
CA ILE A 228 -19.10 34.73 -0.41
C ILE A 228 -18.03 34.05 0.44
N ALA A 229 -16.88 33.69 -0.17
CA ALA A 229 -15.78 33.06 0.52
C ALA A 229 -15.22 33.96 1.63
N GLN A 230 -14.92 35.23 1.34
CA GLN A 230 -14.42 36.19 2.34
C GLN A 230 -15.39 36.36 3.51
N GLU A 231 -16.69 36.53 3.23
CA GLU A 231 -17.70 36.68 4.29
C GLU A 231 -17.87 35.41 5.12
N ARG A 232 -17.78 34.23 4.49
CA ARG A 232 -17.82 32.95 5.23
C ARG A 232 -16.58 32.79 6.10
N SER A 233 -15.39 33.03 5.55
CA SER A 233 -14.11 32.87 6.23
C SER A 233 -14.01 33.74 7.47
N LYS A 234 -14.51 34.97 7.48
CA LYS A 234 -14.56 35.82 8.69
C LYS A 234 -15.28 35.19 9.89
N ASN A 235 -16.20 34.26 9.63
CA ASN A 235 -16.99 33.55 10.64
C ASN A 235 -16.54 32.09 10.81
N PHE A 236 -15.47 31.68 10.12
CA PHE A 236 -14.90 30.36 10.25
C PHE A 236 -14.03 30.27 11.51
N SER A 237 -13.86 29.06 12.01
CA SER A 237 -13.04 28.76 13.17
C SER A 237 -12.56 27.33 13.06
N TRP A 238 -11.35 27.06 13.54
CA TRP A 238 -10.82 25.71 13.62
C TRP A 238 -10.25 25.43 15.00
N THR A 239 -9.94 24.16 15.27
CA THR A 239 -9.32 23.73 16.51
C THR A 239 -7.90 23.26 16.25
N VAL A 240 -7.00 23.65 17.15
CA VAL A 240 -5.58 23.32 17.09
C VAL A 240 -5.16 22.66 18.38
N GLY A 241 -4.26 21.68 18.28
CA GLY A 241 -3.82 20.86 19.40
C GLY A 241 -4.71 19.63 19.61
N SER A 242 -4.40 18.88 20.66
CA SER A 242 -5.11 17.66 21.04
C SER A 242 -5.61 17.72 22.48
N ASP A 243 -6.66 16.94 22.75
CA ASP A 243 -7.25 16.71 24.07
C ASP A 243 -7.53 18.00 24.88
N ASN A 244 -6.94 18.13 26.07
CA ASN A 244 -7.19 19.24 27.00
C ASN A 244 -6.45 20.53 26.61
N ASP A 245 -5.52 20.45 25.66
CA ASP A 245 -4.71 21.57 25.17
C ASP A 245 -5.22 22.06 23.81
N ALA A 246 -6.46 21.73 23.47
CA ALA A 246 -7.12 22.19 22.25
C ALA A 246 -7.65 23.62 22.40
N TYR A 247 -7.33 24.50 21.45
CA TYR A 247 -7.81 25.88 21.42
C TYR A 247 -8.61 26.13 20.14
N GLU A 248 -9.69 26.91 20.27
CA GLU A 248 -10.47 27.38 19.13
C GLU A 248 -9.81 28.66 18.59
N VAL A 249 -9.40 28.63 17.33
CA VAL A 249 -8.86 29.78 16.61
C VAL A 249 -9.98 30.47 15.85
N LYS A 250 -10.17 31.76 16.12
CA LYS A 250 -11.17 32.62 15.47
C LYS A 250 -10.74 34.09 15.53
N ASN A 251 -11.51 34.99 14.91
CA ASN A 251 -11.21 36.42 14.84
C ASN A 251 -9.88 36.77 14.12
N PHE A 252 -9.43 35.91 13.20
CA PHE A 252 -8.33 36.23 12.29
C PHE A 252 -8.75 37.27 11.24
N ASN A 253 -7.80 38.01 10.71
CA ASN A 253 -8.08 38.99 9.65
C ASN A 253 -7.97 38.33 8.28
N VAL A 254 -9.07 38.35 7.54
CA VAL A 254 -9.10 38.01 6.13
C VAL A 254 -8.61 39.20 5.31
N THR A 255 -7.61 38.99 4.45
CA THR A 255 -7.01 40.06 3.64
C THR A 255 -7.61 40.12 2.25
N GLN A 256 -7.52 39.04 1.48
CA GLN A 256 -8.05 38.96 0.12
C GLN A 256 -8.59 37.57 -0.19
N ALA A 257 -9.19 37.44 -1.37
CA ALA A 257 -9.58 36.16 -1.92
C ALA A 257 -9.31 36.13 -3.42
N MET A 258 -9.03 34.94 -3.93
CA MET A 258 -8.82 34.67 -5.35
C MET A 258 -9.53 33.38 -5.74
N ILE A 259 -9.99 33.32 -6.99
CA ILE A 259 -10.40 32.05 -7.58
C ILE A 259 -9.12 31.28 -7.87
N TRP A 260 -8.92 30.16 -7.18
CA TRP A 260 -7.83 29.26 -7.52
C TRP A 260 -8.18 28.52 -8.81
N GLU A 261 -9.32 27.84 -8.81
CA GLU A 261 -9.78 27.13 -9.99
C GLU A 261 -11.30 27.03 -10.06
N THR A 262 -11.80 26.65 -11.23
CA THR A 262 -13.19 26.24 -11.43
C THR A 262 -13.22 24.95 -12.20
N ILE A 263 -13.83 23.94 -11.60
CA ILE A 263 -13.81 22.56 -12.07
C ILE A 263 -15.14 21.88 -11.78
N PHE A 264 -15.36 20.73 -12.40
CA PHE A 264 -16.39 19.80 -11.99
C PHE A 264 -15.81 18.79 -11.01
N CYS A 265 -16.39 18.73 -9.81
CA CYS A 265 -15.99 17.78 -8.78
C CYS A 265 -17.21 17.13 -8.13
N SER A 266 -16.95 16.01 -7.45
CA SER A 266 -17.94 15.25 -6.71
C SER A 266 -18.28 15.93 -5.38
N ASP A 267 -19.48 15.68 -4.87
CA ASP A 267 -19.92 16.11 -3.53
C ASP A 267 -19.32 15.27 -2.39
N GLN A 268 -18.51 14.24 -2.69
CA GLN A 268 -17.71 13.53 -1.68
C GLN A 268 -16.69 14.44 -0.98
N TYR A 269 -16.40 15.60 -1.59
CA TYR A 269 -15.52 16.63 -1.04
C TYR A 269 -16.29 17.77 -0.36
N ALA A 270 -17.60 17.62 -0.18
CA ALA A 270 -18.45 18.58 0.50
C ALA A 270 -18.86 18.04 1.88
N ASP A 271 -19.05 18.95 2.84
CA ASP A 271 -19.54 18.64 4.18
C ASP A 271 -20.97 18.05 4.13
N GLU A 272 -21.76 18.49 3.15
CA GLU A 272 -23.10 18.00 2.90
C GLU A 272 -23.20 17.40 1.50
N PRO A 273 -23.67 16.15 1.36
CA PRO A 273 -23.93 15.54 0.06
C PRO A 273 -24.91 16.40 -0.72
N ARG A 274 -24.53 16.72 -1.94
CA ARG A 274 -25.34 17.55 -2.83
C ARG A 274 -26.42 16.72 -3.52
N SER A 275 -26.15 15.44 -3.73
CA SER A 275 -27.07 14.49 -4.34
C SER A 275 -26.99 13.12 -3.68
N GLN A 276 -27.86 12.21 -4.10
CA GLN A 276 -27.83 10.82 -3.63
C GLN A 276 -26.74 9.97 -4.30
N ASP A 277 -26.20 10.45 -5.42
CA ASP A 277 -25.18 9.76 -6.21
C ASP A 277 -23.86 10.50 -6.04
N PRO A 278 -22.96 10.01 -5.16
CA PRO A 278 -21.73 10.72 -4.83
C PRO A 278 -20.75 10.80 -5.99
N LEU A 279 -20.97 10.10 -7.10
CA LEU A 279 -20.13 10.22 -8.31
C LEU A 279 -20.63 11.27 -9.30
N THR A 280 -21.72 11.99 -8.96
CA THR A 280 -22.22 13.10 -9.77
C THR A 280 -21.36 14.34 -9.57
N LEU A 281 -20.84 14.89 -10.66
CA LEU A 281 -19.99 16.06 -10.68
C LEU A 281 -20.78 17.33 -10.94
N TYR A 282 -20.42 18.40 -10.25
CA TYR A 282 -21.02 19.73 -10.38
C TYR A 282 -19.93 20.79 -10.46
N PRO A 283 -20.19 21.93 -11.13
CA PRO A 283 -19.21 22.99 -11.23
C PRO A 283 -19.03 23.64 -9.84
N MET A 284 -17.78 23.78 -9.43
CA MET A 284 -17.36 24.30 -8.15
C MET A 284 -16.30 25.37 -8.37
N ARG A 285 -16.48 26.51 -7.70
CA ARG A 285 -15.43 27.53 -7.52
C ARG A 285 -14.62 27.12 -6.30
N GLN A 286 -13.34 26.86 -6.51
CA GLN A 286 -12.38 26.76 -5.41
C GLN A 286 -11.84 28.15 -5.15
N VAL A 287 -12.20 28.71 -4.00
CA VAL A 287 -11.85 30.07 -3.64
C VAL A 287 -10.86 30.00 -2.49
N TRP A 288 -9.70 30.60 -2.72
CA TRP A 288 -8.72 30.78 -1.68
C TRP A 288 -8.92 32.13 -1.02
N VAL A 289 -8.90 32.14 0.30
CA VAL A 289 -8.98 33.32 1.15
C VAL A 289 -7.70 33.41 1.97
N SER A 290 -6.91 34.46 1.77
CA SER A 290 -5.67 34.67 2.52
C SER A 290 -5.95 35.34 3.87
N LEU A 291 -5.13 35.01 4.86
CA LEU A 291 -5.09 35.69 6.14
C LEU A 291 -3.97 36.75 6.15
N ASP A 292 -3.92 37.62 7.15
CA ASP A 292 -2.84 38.62 7.28
C ASP A 292 -1.56 38.06 7.91
N LYS A 293 -1.66 36.90 8.55
CA LYS A 293 -0.62 36.26 9.36
C LYS A 293 -0.77 34.74 9.34
N PHE A 294 0.24 34.05 9.85
CA PHE A 294 0.15 32.65 10.23
C PHE A 294 -0.48 32.54 11.61
N TYR A 295 -1.66 31.94 11.66
CA TYR A 295 -2.40 31.66 12.88
C TYR A 295 -2.04 30.29 13.44
N PRO A 296 -2.42 29.98 14.70
CA PRO A 296 -2.16 28.66 15.27
C PRO A 296 -2.67 27.55 14.33
N GLY A 297 -1.90 26.47 14.23
CA GLY A 297 -2.01 25.40 13.25
C GLY A 297 -1.16 25.66 11.99
N ASN A 298 -0.21 26.61 12.04
CA ASN A 298 0.47 27.16 10.86
C ASN A 298 -0.48 27.56 9.72
N VAL A 299 -1.71 27.98 10.07
CA VAL A 299 -2.77 28.30 9.11
C VAL A 299 -2.54 29.71 8.57
N TYR A 300 -2.30 29.84 7.27
CA TYR A 300 -2.12 31.13 6.59
C TYR A 300 -3.32 31.51 5.71
N GLY A 301 -4.24 30.57 5.49
CA GLY A 301 -5.33 30.73 4.54
C GLY A 301 -6.52 29.85 4.86
N ILE A 302 -7.60 30.09 4.14
CA ILE A 302 -8.83 29.31 4.18
C ILE A 302 -9.21 28.98 2.74
N GLU A 303 -9.54 27.73 2.51
CA GLU A 303 -10.09 27.25 1.26
C GLU A 303 -11.61 27.10 1.38
N VAL A 304 -12.33 27.66 0.42
CA VAL A 304 -13.79 27.62 0.37
C VAL A 304 -14.23 27.04 -0.95
N TYR A 305 -14.94 25.92 -0.87
CA TYR A 305 -15.56 25.27 -2.02
C TYR A 305 -17.00 25.77 -2.18
N ILE A 306 -17.28 26.43 -3.29
CA ILE A 306 -18.60 27.02 -3.57
C ILE A 306 -19.16 26.41 -4.84
N TRP A 307 -20.34 25.81 -4.75
CA TRP A 307 -21.07 25.31 -5.89
C TRP A 307 -21.41 26.46 -6.86
N ALA A 308 -20.80 26.47 -8.04
CA ALA A 308 -20.82 27.59 -8.97
C ALA A 308 -22.20 27.85 -9.59
N ASP A 309 -23.12 26.89 -9.48
CA ASP A 309 -24.46 26.96 -10.03
C ASP A 309 -25.53 27.36 -9.00
N THR A 310 -25.28 27.13 -7.71
CA THR A 310 -26.22 27.45 -6.62
C THR A 310 -25.73 28.56 -5.68
N GLY A 311 -24.43 28.88 -5.69
CA GLY A 311 -23.81 29.79 -4.73
C GLY A 311 -23.70 29.24 -3.31
N LYS A 312 -24.08 27.97 -3.08
CA LYS A 312 -23.96 27.33 -1.77
C LYS A 312 -22.53 26.90 -1.50
N ILE A 313 -22.11 27.06 -0.25
CA ILE A 313 -20.82 26.57 0.24
C ILE A 313 -20.95 25.06 0.43
N GLY A 314 -20.10 24.30 -0.24
CA GLY A 314 -20.00 22.85 -0.12
C GLY A 314 -19.05 22.44 0.99
N HIS A 315 -17.93 23.15 1.16
CA HIS A 315 -16.91 22.85 2.15
C HIS A 315 -16.11 24.10 2.47
N ILE A 316 -15.50 24.11 3.66
CA ILE A 316 -14.55 25.12 4.09
C ILE A 316 -13.50 24.45 4.97
N GLN A 317 -12.23 24.71 4.69
CA GLN A 317 -11.12 24.14 5.45
C GLN A 317 -9.95 25.11 5.56
N GLU A 318 -9.08 24.81 6.51
CA GLU A 318 -7.82 25.51 6.75
C GLU A 318 -6.83 25.22 5.60
N ARG A 319 -5.98 26.20 5.30
CA ARG A 319 -4.75 26.01 4.55
C ARG A 319 -3.58 26.32 5.46
N PHE A 320 -2.69 25.36 5.62
CA PHE A 320 -1.55 25.49 6.50
C PHE A 320 -0.24 25.16 5.81
N SER A 321 0.84 25.62 6.42
CA SER A 321 2.20 25.40 5.95
C SER A 321 2.91 24.40 6.85
N THR A 322 3.59 23.46 6.21
CA THR A 322 4.51 22.53 6.84
C THR A 322 5.90 23.16 7.07
N LEU A 323 6.13 24.37 6.53
CA LEU A 323 7.31 25.18 6.75
C LEU A 323 7.07 26.23 7.84
N LEU A 324 8.13 26.59 8.58
CA LEU A 324 8.04 27.61 9.61
C LEU A 324 8.02 29.02 8.99
N PRO A 325 7.02 29.86 9.33
CA PRO A 325 7.00 31.27 8.90
C PRO A 325 8.02 32.10 9.66
N GLU A 326 8.33 33.30 9.13
CA GLU A 326 9.13 34.29 9.86
C GLU A 326 8.37 34.78 11.10
N ASP A 327 9.08 35.04 12.22
CA ASP A 327 8.48 35.47 13.49
C ASP A 327 7.53 36.67 13.36
N ALA A 328 7.84 37.61 12.45
CA ALA A 328 7.03 38.80 12.21
C ALA A 328 5.67 38.50 11.55
N GLN A 329 5.54 37.35 10.90
CA GLN A 329 4.32 36.91 10.21
C GLN A 329 3.44 36.03 11.11
N ILE A 330 3.88 35.67 12.32
CA ILE A 330 3.12 34.80 13.24
C ILE A 330 2.13 35.64 14.07
N ALA A 331 0.87 35.24 14.09
CA ALA A 331 -0.15 35.81 14.97
C ALA A 331 0.09 35.36 16.41
N SER A 332 -0.04 36.28 17.37
CA SER A 332 0.04 35.89 18.78
C SER A 332 -1.19 35.08 19.18
N LEU A 333 -1.05 34.13 20.12
CA LEU A 333 -2.20 33.38 20.66
C LEU A 333 -3.28 34.32 21.21
N SER A 334 -2.89 35.45 21.81
CA SER A 334 -3.85 36.46 22.32
C SER A 334 -4.64 37.18 21.23
N GLU A 335 -4.17 37.19 19.98
CA GLU A 335 -4.89 37.82 18.86
C GLU A 335 -6.08 36.96 18.38
N SER A 336 -6.06 35.64 18.59
CA SER A 336 -6.97 34.73 17.87
C SER A 336 -7.45 33.48 18.62
N ALA A 337 -6.80 33.07 19.71
CA ALA A 337 -7.15 31.85 20.42
C ALA A 337 -8.05 32.16 21.63
N ILE A 338 -9.18 31.45 21.72
CA ILE A 338 -9.97 31.39 22.96
C ILE A 338 -9.80 29.98 23.55
N PRO A 339 -9.47 29.85 24.85
CA PRO A 339 -9.46 28.55 25.52
C PRO A 339 -10.79 27.83 25.27
N SER A 340 -10.72 26.63 24.69
CA SER A 340 -11.93 25.87 24.41
C SER A 340 -12.53 25.42 25.74
N ASN A 341 -13.69 25.95 26.11
CA ASN A 341 -14.45 25.50 27.29
C ASN A 341 -15.14 24.14 27.05
N SER A 342 -14.59 23.31 26.16
CA SER A 342 -15.23 22.08 25.71
C SER A 342 -15.23 21.04 26.83
N GLN A 343 -16.40 20.77 27.39
CA GLN A 343 -16.67 19.49 28.03
C GLN A 343 -16.59 18.43 26.93
N ALA A 344 -15.45 17.76 26.83
CA ALA A 344 -15.21 16.71 25.85
C ALA A 344 -16.37 15.69 25.84
N SER A 345 -17.12 15.62 24.74
CA SER A 345 -18.01 14.50 24.47
C SER A 345 -17.10 13.30 24.19
N LYS A 346 -16.97 12.41 25.17
CA LYS A 346 -16.26 11.14 24.97
C LYS A 346 -16.99 10.34 23.90
N GLU A 347 -16.50 10.38 22.66
CA GLU A 347 -16.85 9.39 21.66
C GLU A 347 -16.33 8.04 22.14
N GLN A 348 -17.25 7.21 22.58
CA GLN A 348 -16.98 5.88 23.07
C GLN A 348 -16.76 4.97 21.86
N LEU A 349 -15.49 4.75 21.51
CA LEU A 349 -15.10 3.75 20.51
C LEU A 349 -15.67 2.38 20.93
N ASN A 350 -16.61 1.85 20.14
CA ASN A 350 -17.30 0.60 20.42
C ASN A 350 -16.36 -0.61 20.18
N SER A 351 -15.58 -0.97 21.19
CA SER A 351 -14.78 -2.21 21.22
C SER A 351 -15.60 -3.45 21.60
N GLN A 352 -16.88 -3.50 21.21
CA GLN A 352 -17.74 -4.66 21.44
C GLN A 352 -17.71 -5.64 20.26
N LEU A 353 -16.69 -6.50 20.17
CA LEU A 353 -16.86 -7.72 19.36
C LEU A 353 -16.17 -8.98 19.91
N THR A 354 -15.28 -8.89 20.89
CA THR A 354 -14.55 -10.08 21.38
C THR A 354 -15.19 -10.76 22.60
N SER A 355 -16.19 -10.15 23.26
CA SER A 355 -16.82 -10.71 24.47
C SER A 355 -17.96 -11.72 24.22
N GLN A 356 -18.47 -11.85 23.00
CA GLN A 356 -19.66 -12.69 22.73
C GLN A 356 -19.36 -14.19 22.54
N ILE A 357 -18.11 -14.58 22.28
CA ILE A 357 -17.75 -16.00 22.07
C ILE A 357 -17.42 -16.71 23.41
N ALA A 358 -17.06 -15.97 24.46
CA ALA A 358 -16.72 -16.56 25.76
C ALA A 358 -17.97 -16.96 26.58
N LEU A 359 -19.06 -16.17 26.52
CA LEU A 359 -20.25 -16.39 27.35
C LEU A 359 -20.97 -17.75 27.13
N PRO A 360 -21.15 -18.25 25.88
CA PRO A 360 -21.80 -19.54 25.65
C PRO A 360 -21.01 -20.71 26.26
N THR A 361 -19.68 -20.67 26.15
CA THR A 361 -18.78 -21.72 26.63
C THR A 361 -18.81 -21.81 28.16
N PHE A 362 -18.75 -20.66 28.85
CA PHE A 362 -18.88 -20.62 30.31
C PHE A 362 -20.28 -21.05 30.77
N ALA A 363 -21.34 -20.68 30.06
CA ALA A 363 -22.70 -21.12 30.39
C ALA A 363 -22.87 -22.65 30.27
N VAL A 364 -22.30 -23.28 29.24
CA VAL A 364 -22.35 -24.74 29.05
C VAL A 364 -21.55 -25.47 30.13
N ILE A 365 -20.36 -24.98 30.50
CA ILE A 365 -19.54 -25.53 31.58
C ILE A 365 -20.27 -25.40 32.93
N ALA A 366 -20.85 -24.23 33.22
CA ALA A 366 -21.59 -23.98 34.46
C ALA A 366 -22.87 -24.85 34.55
N LEU A 367 -23.60 -25.04 33.44
CA LEU A 367 -24.75 -25.94 33.39
C LEU A 367 -24.34 -27.40 33.60
N GLY A 368 -23.24 -27.82 32.96
CA GLY A 368 -22.66 -29.16 33.11
C GLY A 368 -22.27 -29.45 34.57
N MET A 369 -21.62 -28.48 35.23
CA MET A 369 -21.25 -28.56 36.64
C MET A 369 -22.48 -28.57 37.56
N MET A 370 -23.48 -27.71 37.34
CA MET A 370 -24.73 -27.73 38.12
C MET A 370 -25.48 -29.06 38.03
N ILE A 371 -25.52 -29.68 36.85
CA ILE A 371 -26.14 -31.00 36.65
C ILE A 371 -25.35 -32.10 37.36
N LEU A 372 -24.02 -31.98 37.45
CA LEU A 372 -23.16 -32.89 38.21
C LEU A 372 -23.32 -32.72 39.73
N PHE A 373 -23.45 -31.49 40.23
CA PHE A 373 -23.57 -31.21 41.68
C PHE A 373 -24.95 -31.53 42.26
N ARG A 374 -26.03 -31.49 41.48
CA ARG A 374 -27.39 -31.87 41.96
C ARG A 374 -27.62 -33.39 42.10
N LYS A 375 -26.59 -34.21 41.91
CA LYS A 375 -26.74 -35.64 41.57
C LYS A 375 -26.56 -36.61 42.75
N LYS A 376 -27.37 -36.51 43.81
CA LYS A 376 -27.36 -37.49 44.92
C LYS A 376 -28.11 -38.81 44.66
N HIS A 377 -28.88 -38.95 43.57
CA HIS A 377 -29.79 -40.13 43.40
C HIS A 377 -29.88 -40.77 41.99
N LEU A 378 -28.91 -40.59 41.08
CA LEU A 378 -28.97 -41.25 39.76
C LEU A 378 -28.27 -42.63 39.74
N PRO A 379 -28.89 -43.67 39.17
CA PRO A 379 -28.34 -45.03 39.12
C PRO A 379 -27.04 -45.11 38.30
N LYS A 380 -26.05 -45.85 38.82
CA LYS A 380 -24.67 -46.00 38.33
C LYS A 380 -24.52 -46.32 36.83
N GLN A 381 -25.55 -46.85 36.16
CA GLN A 381 -25.48 -47.20 34.73
C GLN A 381 -25.60 -45.99 33.78
N HIS A 382 -26.15 -44.86 34.21
CA HIS A 382 -26.30 -43.66 33.36
C HIS A 382 -25.18 -42.62 33.53
N THR A 383 -24.36 -42.74 34.59
CA THR A 383 -23.25 -41.81 34.84
C THR A 383 -22.15 -41.97 33.80
N LEU A 384 -21.77 -43.20 33.42
CA LEU A 384 -20.71 -43.44 32.43
C LEU A 384 -21.00 -42.81 31.06
N LYS A 385 -22.26 -42.86 30.60
CA LYS A 385 -22.64 -42.27 29.29
C LYS A 385 -22.63 -40.74 29.31
N ILE A 386 -23.04 -40.14 30.43
CA ILE A 386 -23.01 -38.68 30.60
C ILE A 386 -21.58 -38.18 30.78
N SER A 387 -20.75 -38.92 31.53
CA SER A 387 -19.33 -38.62 31.68
C SER A 387 -18.58 -38.73 30.35
N GLY A 388 -18.89 -39.74 29.52
CA GLY A 388 -18.34 -39.85 28.17
C GLY A 388 -18.75 -38.68 27.28
N PHE A 389 -20.03 -38.27 27.30
CA PHE A 389 -20.49 -37.11 26.53
C PHE A 389 -19.83 -35.80 27.00
N LEU A 390 -19.75 -35.57 28.31
CA LEU A 390 -19.06 -34.40 28.87
C LEU A 390 -17.56 -34.41 28.56
N LEU A 391 -16.91 -35.58 28.56
CA LEU A 391 -15.52 -35.71 28.17
C LEU A 391 -15.32 -35.42 26.67
N CYS A 392 -16.20 -35.90 25.80
CA CYS A 392 -16.15 -35.55 24.37
C CYS A 392 -16.39 -34.06 24.13
N LEU A 393 -17.30 -33.43 24.89
CA LEU A 393 -17.55 -31.99 24.82
C LEU A 393 -16.37 -31.19 25.38
N LEU A 394 -15.71 -31.69 26.43
CA LEU A 394 -14.49 -31.11 26.98
C LEU A 394 -13.35 -31.22 25.96
N ILE A 395 -13.14 -32.39 25.35
CA ILE A 395 -12.12 -32.63 24.33
C ILE A 395 -12.38 -31.77 23.08
N ALA A 396 -13.63 -31.71 22.61
CA ALA A 396 -14.02 -30.82 21.52
C ALA A 396 -13.80 -29.35 21.88
N SER A 397 -14.10 -28.94 23.12
CA SER A 397 -13.83 -27.58 23.59
C SER A 397 -12.34 -27.29 23.71
N THR A 398 -11.50 -28.25 24.10
CA THR A 398 -10.04 -28.08 24.15
C THR A 398 -9.39 -28.14 22.78
N LEU A 399 -10.02 -28.80 21.79
CA LEU A 399 -9.63 -28.71 20.38
C LEU A 399 -10.04 -27.36 19.76
N LEU A 400 -11.00 -26.65 20.37
CA LEU A 400 -11.40 -25.28 20.01
C LEU A 400 -10.63 -24.20 20.80
N VAL A 401 -9.95 -24.55 21.89
CA VAL A 401 -8.93 -23.69 22.48
C VAL A 401 -7.76 -23.75 21.51
N SER A 402 -7.58 -22.68 20.73
CA SER A 402 -6.41 -22.48 19.87
C SER A 402 -5.16 -22.89 20.65
N VAL A 403 -4.54 -24.00 20.24
CA VAL A 403 -3.24 -24.42 20.77
C VAL A 403 -2.35 -23.19 20.70
N ALA A 404 -1.74 -22.79 21.82
CA ALA A 404 -0.85 -21.64 21.86
C ALA A 404 0.13 -21.78 20.69
N THR A 405 -0.08 -20.99 19.65
CA THR A 405 0.78 -20.95 18.48
C THR A 405 2.11 -20.46 19.00
N VAL A 406 3.11 -21.33 18.98
CA VAL A 406 4.49 -21.00 19.37
C VAL A 406 5.01 -19.98 18.35
N SER A 407 4.64 -18.70 18.46
CA SER A 407 4.98 -17.70 17.43
C SER A 407 6.47 -17.79 17.10
N ALA A 408 6.81 -18.13 15.85
CA ALA A 408 8.16 -17.85 15.37
C ALA A 408 8.31 -16.33 15.44
N ASP A 409 9.42 -15.85 15.98
CA ASP A 409 9.67 -14.41 16.02
C ASP A 409 9.61 -13.88 14.58
N PRO A 410 8.74 -12.89 14.32
CA PRO A 410 8.60 -12.34 12.97
C PRO A 410 9.95 -11.78 12.53
N ARG A 411 10.39 -12.08 11.30
CA ARG A 411 11.65 -11.54 10.73
C ARG A 411 11.49 -10.17 10.08
N ARG A 412 10.24 -9.74 9.86
CA ARG A 412 9.88 -8.47 9.24
C ARG A 412 9.19 -7.58 10.27
N ARG A 413 9.62 -6.33 10.33
CA ARG A 413 9.08 -5.31 11.22
C ARG A 413 8.63 -4.12 10.40
N ALA A 414 7.46 -3.59 10.73
CA ALA A 414 7.04 -2.28 10.26
C ALA A 414 6.79 -1.39 11.46
N THR A 415 7.24 -0.14 11.39
CA THR A 415 6.95 0.84 12.42
C THR A 415 6.41 2.10 11.77
N VAL A 416 5.28 2.57 12.29
CA VAL A 416 4.64 3.82 11.88
C VAL A 416 4.68 4.78 13.05
N TRP A 417 5.35 5.91 12.87
CA TRP A 417 5.38 7.02 13.81
C TRP A 417 4.62 8.21 13.24
N GLY A 418 4.31 9.13 14.13
CA GLY A 418 4.03 10.48 13.72
C GLY A 418 3.60 11.34 14.91
N SER A 419 4.00 12.61 14.84
CA SER A 419 3.75 13.56 15.91
C SER A 419 2.34 14.15 15.85
N GLU A 420 1.79 14.52 16.99
CA GLU A 420 0.62 15.41 17.10
C GLU A 420 1.03 16.83 17.53
N SER A 421 2.34 17.07 17.68
CA SER A 421 2.97 18.33 18.10
C SER A 421 2.39 18.92 19.39
N THR A 422 2.14 18.05 20.39
CA THR A 422 1.45 18.38 21.65
C THR A 422 2.14 19.44 22.52
N GLY A 423 3.48 19.56 22.45
CA GLY A 423 4.26 20.57 23.17
C GLY A 423 4.19 21.96 22.56
N MET A 424 3.69 22.07 21.34
CA MET A 424 3.60 23.30 20.57
C MET A 424 2.16 23.42 20.07
N SER A 425 1.28 23.90 20.94
CA SER A 425 -0.11 24.20 20.60
C SER A 425 -0.14 25.14 19.40
N GLY A 426 -0.28 24.61 18.17
CA GLY A 426 -0.07 25.47 17.02
C GLY A 426 0.43 24.90 15.71
N ARG A 427 0.75 23.61 15.55
CA ARG A 427 1.32 23.16 14.26
C ARG A 427 0.41 22.32 13.39
N LYS A 428 -0.35 21.42 14.00
CA LYS A 428 -1.30 20.56 13.29
C LYS A 428 -2.72 20.94 13.65
N THR A 429 -3.61 20.96 12.66
CA THR A 429 -5.04 21.10 12.90
C THR A 429 -5.56 19.79 13.53
N THR A 430 -6.69 19.85 14.24
CA THR A 430 -7.33 18.61 14.73
C THR A 430 -7.74 17.69 13.56
N GLY A 431 -8.06 18.27 12.39
CA GLY A 431 -8.35 17.52 11.17
C GLY A 431 -7.16 16.71 10.67
N GLU A 432 -6.00 17.35 10.53
CA GLU A 432 -4.74 16.69 10.15
C GLU A 432 -4.38 15.58 11.14
N ILE A 433 -4.43 15.85 12.46
CA ILE A 433 -4.15 14.84 13.50
C ILE A 433 -5.09 13.62 13.37
N ALA A 434 -6.38 13.85 13.13
CA ALA A 434 -7.34 12.77 12.96
C ALA A 434 -7.01 11.91 11.72
N GLN A 435 -6.67 12.56 10.59
CA GLN A 435 -6.29 11.84 9.38
C GLN A 435 -4.97 11.09 9.55
N GLN A 436 -4.02 11.66 10.27
CA GLN A 436 -2.76 11.02 10.61
C GLN A 436 -2.98 9.75 11.44
N ARG A 437 -3.82 9.81 12.47
CA ARG A 437 -4.21 8.64 13.26
C ARG A 437 -4.86 7.55 12.42
N ALA A 438 -5.79 7.91 11.54
CA ALA A 438 -6.48 6.96 10.67
C ALA A 438 -5.52 6.32 9.65
N THR A 439 -4.76 7.14 8.93
CA THR A 439 -3.81 6.71 7.90
C THR A 439 -2.73 5.80 8.48
N SER A 440 -2.12 6.20 9.61
CA SER A 440 -1.11 5.38 10.30
C SER A 440 -1.67 4.03 10.75
N GLN A 441 -2.93 4.00 11.17
CA GLN A 441 -3.60 2.75 11.54
C GLN A 441 -3.86 1.86 10.33
N HIS A 442 -4.40 2.40 9.23
CA HIS A 442 -4.64 1.66 7.99
C HIS A 442 -3.36 1.04 7.45
N ILE A 443 -2.27 1.82 7.36
CA ILE A 443 -0.98 1.31 6.86
C ILE A 443 -0.41 0.24 7.80
N SER A 444 -0.50 0.45 9.12
CA SER A 444 -0.08 -0.57 10.09
C SER A 444 -0.84 -1.88 9.88
N ASP A 445 -2.14 -1.81 9.60
CA ASP A 445 -2.97 -2.98 9.35
C ASP A 445 -2.66 -3.65 8.00
N TYR A 446 -2.33 -2.90 6.94
CA TYR A 446 -1.82 -3.48 5.69
C TYR A 446 -0.52 -4.28 5.92
N PHE A 447 0.42 -3.73 6.69
CA PHE A 447 1.64 -4.46 7.06
C PHE A 447 1.35 -5.72 7.88
N LYS A 448 0.41 -5.67 8.85
CA LYS A 448 0.01 -6.88 9.62
C LYS A 448 -0.63 -7.94 8.73
N ASN A 449 -1.46 -7.51 7.78
CA ASN A 449 -2.10 -8.38 6.81
C ASN A 449 -1.05 -9.07 5.91
N ASP A 450 0.06 -8.39 5.61
CA ASP A 450 1.25 -9.00 4.98
C ASP A 450 2.27 -9.58 6.00
N ALA A 451 1.82 -10.05 7.16
CA ALA A 451 2.64 -10.78 8.13
C ALA A 451 3.88 -10.04 8.69
N TYR A 452 3.94 -8.71 8.61
CA TYR A 452 4.90 -7.93 9.39
C TYR A 452 4.46 -7.88 10.85
N LEU A 453 5.43 -7.83 11.76
CA LEU A 453 5.16 -7.29 13.08
C LEU A 453 5.05 -5.77 12.95
N SER A 454 3.84 -5.25 12.80
CA SER A 454 3.62 -3.81 12.67
C SER A 454 3.25 -3.19 14.02
N SER A 455 3.88 -2.06 14.34
CA SER A 455 3.49 -1.19 15.45
C SER A 455 3.14 0.20 14.94
N ASN A 456 2.00 0.71 15.39
CA ASN A 456 1.60 2.10 15.21
C ASN A 456 1.86 2.84 16.52
N TYR A 457 2.80 3.77 16.50
CA TYR A 457 3.18 4.60 17.64
C TYR A 457 2.70 6.05 17.52
N GLN A 458 1.89 6.36 16.50
CA GLN A 458 1.26 7.66 16.30
C GLN A 458 0.76 8.27 17.61
N GLY A 459 1.07 9.56 17.83
CA GLY A 459 0.66 10.26 19.03
C GLY A 459 1.63 10.05 20.19
N SER A 460 1.12 9.91 21.42
CA SER A 460 1.93 9.95 22.66
C SER A 460 3.07 8.91 22.77
N SER A 461 3.11 7.91 21.89
CA SER A 461 4.16 6.89 21.84
C SER A 461 5.27 7.20 20.83
N SER A 462 5.14 8.27 20.05
CA SER A 462 6.16 8.79 19.14
C SER A 462 7.06 9.80 19.84
N ILE A 463 7.64 9.48 21.00
CA ILE A 463 8.63 10.35 21.68
C ILE A 463 10.06 10.02 21.21
N LYS A 464 10.97 11.00 21.19
CA LYS A 464 12.34 10.84 20.63
C LYS A 464 13.05 9.60 21.15
N SER A 465 13.05 9.38 22.48
CA SER A 465 13.70 8.21 23.09
C SER A 465 13.13 6.89 22.57
N ASP A 466 11.80 6.80 22.48
CA ASP A 466 11.12 5.59 22.03
C ASP A 466 11.35 5.36 20.53
N ILE A 467 11.38 6.43 19.72
CA ILE A 467 11.71 6.35 18.30
C ILE A 467 13.11 5.75 18.14
N LEU A 468 14.12 6.32 18.79
CA LEU A 468 15.51 5.86 18.70
C LEU A 468 15.69 4.43 19.23
N ASP A 469 15.08 4.09 20.38
CA ASP A 469 15.11 2.74 20.94
C ASP A 469 14.46 1.72 19.99
N ASN A 470 13.32 2.09 19.38
CA ASN A 470 12.65 1.24 18.40
C ASN A 470 13.50 1.05 17.14
N ILE A 471 14.15 2.09 16.60
CA ILE A 471 15.07 1.97 15.46
C ILE A 471 16.17 0.96 15.78
N TRP A 472 16.88 1.19 16.90
CA TRP A 472 17.98 0.35 17.37
C TRP A 472 17.55 -1.11 17.53
N TYR A 473 16.39 -1.33 18.16
CA TYR A 473 15.84 -2.64 18.42
C TYR A 473 15.40 -3.33 17.13
N ASN A 474 14.68 -2.62 16.28
CA ASN A 474 14.13 -3.19 15.04
C ASN A 474 15.26 -3.60 14.09
N GLU A 475 16.25 -2.74 13.87
CA GLU A 475 17.38 -3.02 12.99
C GLU A 475 18.23 -4.22 13.48
N ARG A 476 18.38 -4.39 14.80
CA ARG A 476 19.15 -5.52 15.35
C ARG A 476 18.41 -6.84 15.33
N ASN A 477 17.11 -6.84 15.59
CA ASN A 477 16.34 -8.06 15.83
C ASN A 477 15.58 -8.57 14.59
N TYR A 478 15.43 -7.75 13.56
CA TYR A 478 14.69 -8.10 12.35
C TYR A 478 15.60 -8.05 11.13
N ASP A 479 15.30 -8.86 10.11
CA ASP A 479 16.09 -8.94 8.89
C ASP A 479 15.71 -7.84 7.89
N ARG A 480 14.43 -7.40 7.94
CA ARG A 480 13.89 -6.33 7.10
C ARG A 480 13.00 -5.41 7.93
N VAL A 481 13.35 -4.13 7.95
CA VAL A 481 12.60 -3.10 8.66
C VAL A 481 11.99 -2.13 7.66
N ALA A 482 10.67 -1.94 7.74
CA ALA A 482 9.97 -0.85 7.06
C ALA A 482 9.71 0.25 8.08
N VAL A 483 10.01 1.49 7.69
CA VAL A 483 9.87 2.68 8.53
C VAL A 483 8.97 3.69 7.84
N LEU A 484 8.01 4.20 8.60
CA LEU A 484 7.12 5.25 8.17
C LEU A 484 7.05 6.31 9.27
N ASP A 485 7.17 7.56 8.86
CA ASP A 485 6.97 8.71 9.73
C ASP A 485 6.11 9.76 9.03
N PHE A 486 5.13 10.29 9.76
CA PHE A 486 4.27 11.37 9.32
C PHE A 486 4.51 12.58 10.21
N ASP A 487 5.29 13.55 9.74
CA ASP A 487 5.57 14.70 10.57
C ASP A 487 5.92 16.02 9.87
N HIS A 488 6.08 17.05 10.68
CA HIS A 488 6.74 18.29 10.33
C HIS A 488 8.17 18.27 10.84
N GLY A 489 9.03 19.00 10.17
CA GLY A 489 10.46 19.00 10.45
C GLY A 489 11.19 19.73 9.35
N VAL A 490 12.19 20.50 9.73
CA VAL A 490 13.06 21.21 8.79
C VAL A 490 14.47 21.10 9.33
N GLY A 491 15.46 21.07 8.45
CA GLY A 491 16.84 21.00 8.92
C GLY A 491 17.30 22.28 9.63
N ARG A 492 18.34 22.15 10.46
CA ARG A 492 18.82 23.21 11.34
C ARG A 492 20.35 23.26 11.43
N TRP A 493 20.89 24.43 11.72
CA TRP A 493 22.34 24.68 11.88
C TRP A 493 22.82 24.75 13.33
N ASP A 494 21.88 24.81 14.28
CA ASP A 494 22.12 25.16 15.67
C ASP A 494 22.10 23.94 16.61
N TYR A 495 22.21 22.73 16.08
CA TYR A 495 22.28 21.51 16.90
C TYR A 495 23.46 21.60 17.88
N PRO A 496 23.26 21.47 19.22
CA PRO A 496 24.29 21.80 20.19
C PRO A 496 25.55 20.92 20.11
N GLU A 497 25.41 19.66 19.69
CA GLU A 497 26.53 18.72 19.65
C GLU A 497 27.35 18.81 18.35
N ASP A 498 26.79 19.39 17.28
CA ASP A 498 27.48 19.63 16.00
C ASP A 498 27.19 21.03 15.43
N ASN A 499 27.42 22.04 16.29
CA ASN A 499 27.08 23.42 15.97
C ASN A 499 27.83 23.94 14.73
N GLY A 500 27.08 24.51 13.78
CA GLY A 500 27.61 25.03 12.52
C GLY A 500 27.47 24.07 11.33
N ASN A 501 26.99 22.85 11.56
CA ASN A 501 26.60 21.92 10.51
C ASN A 501 25.08 21.83 10.41
N PHE A 502 24.59 21.67 9.18
CA PHE A 502 23.16 21.51 8.93
C PHE A 502 22.74 20.06 9.11
N HIS A 503 21.72 19.82 9.91
CA HIS A 503 21.15 18.49 10.12
C HIS A 503 19.67 18.50 9.84
N TYR A 504 19.21 17.52 9.07
CA TYR A 504 17.78 17.31 8.86
C TYR A 504 17.16 16.72 10.11
N MET A 505 15.89 17.00 10.35
CA MET A 505 15.16 16.43 11.48
C MET A 505 13.67 16.28 11.18
N PHE A 506 13.03 15.40 11.93
CA PHE A 506 11.60 15.36 12.12
C PHE A 506 11.29 15.47 13.62
N GLU A 507 10.05 15.78 13.96
CA GLU A 507 9.64 16.01 15.34
C GLU A 507 9.26 14.70 16.04
N ASP A 508 9.27 14.72 17.37
CA ASP A 508 8.56 13.74 18.16
C ASP A 508 7.15 14.27 18.50
N ASN A 509 6.33 13.49 19.20
CA ASN A 509 4.94 13.85 19.53
C ASN A 509 4.78 15.16 20.31
N ILE A 510 5.81 15.60 21.03
CA ILE A 510 5.80 16.88 21.72
C ILE A 510 6.20 17.97 20.73
N GLY A 511 7.19 17.70 19.89
CA GLY A 511 7.71 18.61 18.87
C GLY A 511 8.50 19.78 19.45
N LYS A 512 8.88 20.75 18.61
CA LYS A 512 9.68 21.92 19.06
C LYS A 512 8.94 22.68 20.18
N THR A 513 9.57 22.99 21.29
CA THR A 513 8.99 23.90 22.30
C THR A 513 9.93 25.07 22.56
N GLY A 514 9.44 26.31 22.40
CA GLY A 514 10.17 27.54 22.74
C GLY A 514 11.25 27.98 21.76
N GLU A 515 11.88 29.11 22.10
CA GLU A 515 13.11 29.62 21.49
C GLU A 515 14.16 29.83 22.61
N PRO A 516 15.32 29.14 22.58
CA PRO A 516 15.75 28.17 21.56
C PRO A 516 14.90 26.89 21.57
N PRO A 517 14.90 26.11 20.48
CA PRO A 517 14.18 24.83 20.42
C PRO A 517 14.63 23.89 21.54
N ASN A 518 13.68 23.12 22.08
CA ASN A 518 14.03 21.95 22.89
C ASN A 518 14.47 20.80 21.98
N TYR A 519 15.78 20.52 21.94
CA TYR A 519 16.37 19.45 21.12
C TYR A 519 16.01 18.03 21.58
N ASP A 520 15.43 17.87 22.77
CA ASP A 520 14.96 16.58 23.28
C ASP A 520 13.76 16.03 22.50
N HIS A 521 13.11 16.86 21.69
CA HIS A 521 11.90 16.52 20.91
C HIS A 521 12.14 16.54 19.39
N LEU A 522 13.39 16.63 18.96
CA LEU A 522 13.79 16.71 17.55
C LEU A 522 14.67 15.50 17.24
N VAL A 523 14.26 14.68 16.29
CA VAL A 523 15.01 13.48 15.85
C VAL A 523 15.86 13.87 14.65
N PHE A 524 17.16 14.04 14.85
CA PHE A 524 18.10 14.42 13.79
C PHE A 524 18.59 13.20 13.00
N ASP A 525 19.09 13.45 11.78
CA ASP A 525 19.69 12.43 10.92
C ASP A 525 20.85 11.71 11.63
N MET A 526 21.69 12.42 12.35
CA MET A 526 22.75 11.82 13.16
C MET A 526 22.23 10.95 14.31
N ASP A 527 21.11 11.33 14.96
CA ASP A 527 20.50 10.49 16.01
C ASP A 527 20.07 9.16 15.42
N VAL A 528 19.44 9.19 14.24
CA VAL A 528 18.99 8.00 13.50
C VAL A 528 20.18 7.14 13.08
N ALA A 529 21.21 7.75 12.48
CA ALA A 529 22.40 7.05 11.98
C ALA A 529 23.12 6.26 13.07
N ASP A 530 23.16 6.78 14.31
CA ASP A 530 23.74 6.07 15.44
C ASP A 530 22.94 4.82 15.87
N GLN A 531 21.65 4.75 15.51
CA GLN A 531 20.77 3.62 15.84
C GLN A 531 20.68 2.59 14.71
N THR A 532 20.97 2.97 13.48
CA THR A 532 20.87 2.12 12.29
C THR A 532 22.11 1.27 12.06
N ILE A 533 21.91 0.14 11.38
CA ILE A 533 22.97 -0.71 10.82
C ILE A 533 22.68 -1.04 9.34
N GLY A 534 21.81 -0.26 8.70
CA GLY A 534 21.45 -0.35 7.28
C GLY A 534 20.54 -1.52 6.93
N LYS A 535 19.62 -1.93 7.82
CA LYS A 535 18.59 -2.97 7.54
C LYS A 535 17.21 -2.42 7.17
N SER A 536 16.99 -1.13 7.31
CA SER A 536 15.77 -0.48 6.86
C SER A 536 15.67 -0.51 5.34
N PHE A 537 14.86 -1.42 4.78
CA PHE A 537 14.78 -1.67 3.34
C PHE A 537 13.75 -0.76 2.64
N LEU A 538 12.75 -0.29 3.39
CA LEU A 538 11.81 0.74 2.97
C LEU A 538 11.76 1.81 4.05
N VAL A 539 11.92 3.07 3.64
CA VAL A 539 11.78 4.23 4.51
C VAL A 539 10.92 5.27 3.82
N PHE A 540 9.81 5.65 4.45
CA PHE A 540 8.90 6.68 3.97
C PHE A 540 8.79 7.79 5.02
N ILE A 541 9.40 8.95 4.78
CA ILE A 541 9.40 10.08 5.72
C ILE A 541 8.61 11.23 5.10
N ASN A 542 7.34 11.38 5.50
CA ASN A 542 6.48 12.48 5.06
C ASN A 542 6.74 13.73 5.91
N THR A 543 7.91 14.33 5.72
CA THR A 543 8.39 15.50 6.46
C THR A 543 9.14 16.44 5.52
N CYS A 544 9.08 17.75 5.76
CA CYS A 544 9.79 18.70 4.90
C CYS A 544 11.30 18.43 4.89
N MET A 545 11.90 18.58 3.71
CA MET A 545 13.32 18.40 3.43
C MET A 545 13.86 17.01 3.79
N SER A 546 13.01 16.02 4.08
CA SER A 546 13.44 14.66 4.43
C SER A 546 14.23 14.00 3.30
N ALA A 547 13.99 14.38 2.05
CA ALA A 547 14.76 13.93 0.89
C ALA A 547 15.71 15.00 0.33
N ASN A 548 15.98 16.10 1.03
CA ASN A 548 16.87 17.11 0.48
C ASN A 548 18.34 16.64 0.49
N LEU A 549 19.03 16.77 -0.64
CA LEU A 549 20.41 16.30 -0.84
C LEU A 549 21.46 17.42 -0.77
N THR A 550 21.10 18.64 -0.40
CA THR A 550 22.03 19.79 -0.32
C THR A 550 23.20 19.50 0.62
N TYR A 551 22.89 18.88 1.76
CA TYR A 551 23.86 18.46 2.76
C TYR A 551 23.81 16.94 2.89
N GLN A 552 24.74 16.25 2.23
CA GLN A 552 24.96 14.83 2.47
C GLN A 552 26.46 14.57 2.63
N SER A 553 26.84 13.90 3.71
CA SER A 553 28.23 13.54 3.95
C SER A 553 28.35 12.26 4.75
N ALA A 554 29.19 11.36 4.23
CA ALA A 554 29.69 10.19 4.93
C ALA A 554 31.10 10.42 5.52
N ASN A 555 31.76 11.52 5.15
CA ASN A 555 33.19 11.75 5.38
C ASN A 555 33.43 12.92 6.33
N GLY A 556 34.23 12.69 7.38
CA GLY A 556 34.68 13.75 8.30
C GLY A 556 34.09 13.69 9.71
N GLY A 557 33.25 12.70 10.01
CA GLY A 557 32.63 12.51 11.32
C GLY A 557 31.24 13.14 11.46
N ASN A 558 30.79 13.91 10.47
CA ASN A 558 29.51 14.61 10.51
C ASN A 558 28.57 13.93 9.52
N ILE A 559 27.69 13.08 10.06
CA ILE A 559 26.67 12.39 9.29
C ILE A 559 25.57 13.40 8.95
N GLN A 560 25.30 13.57 7.65
CA GLN A 560 24.28 14.50 7.17
C GLN A 560 23.43 13.84 6.09
N GLY A 561 22.12 14.10 6.13
CA GLY A 561 21.15 13.60 5.17
C GLY A 561 20.31 12.47 5.74
N MET A 562 19.00 12.69 5.80
CA MET A 562 18.05 11.64 6.23
C MET A 562 18.17 10.35 5.40
N PRO A 563 18.31 10.37 4.05
CA PRO A 563 18.51 9.14 3.29
C PRO A 563 19.76 8.39 3.73
N TYR A 564 20.86 9.10 4.02
CA TYR A 564 22.08 8.49 4.52
C TYR A 564 21.88 7.89 5.91
N ALA A 565 21.25 8.63 6.82
CA ALA A 565 21.01 8.18 8.18
C ALA A 565 20.28 6.83 8.26
N TRP A 566 19.34 6.57 7.36
CA TRP A 566 18.63 5.28 7.35
C TRP A 566 19.36 4.17 6.59
N THR A 567 20.11 4.53 5.55
CA THR A 567 20.65 3.56 4.60
C THR A 567 22.14 3.34 4.72
N GLU A 568 22.87 4.16 5.48
CA GLU A 568 24.35 4.19 5.54
C GLU A 568 25.00 4.36 4.14
N ARG A 569 24.29 5.00 3.20
CA ARG A 569 24.66 5.14 1.79
C ARG A 569 24.37 6.54 1.30
N THR A 570 25.28 7.10 0.50
CA THR A 570 25.07 8.44 -0.09
C THR A 570 24.20 8.35 -1.35
N VAL A 571 23.49 9.42 -1.65
CA VAL A 571 22.56 9.47 -2.79
C VAL A 571 23.25 10.10 -3.99
N HIS A 572 23.31 9.38 -5.10
CA HIS A 572 23.97 9.87 -6.31
C HIS A 572 23.28 9.40 -7.58
N ASN A 573 23.51 10.17 -8.64
CA ASN A 573 23.14 9.76 -9.98
C ASN A 573 23.89 8.50 -10.40
N ARG A 574 23.17 7.38 -10.50
CA ARG A 574 23.76 6.07 -10.82
C ARG A 574 24.51 6.06 -12.15
N ASP A 575 24.04 6.81 -13.14
CA ASP A 575 24.58 6.75 -14.50
C ASP A 575 25.78 7.69 -14.69
N THR A 576 25.89 8.77 -13.90
CA THR A 576 26.97 9.77 -14.04
C THR A 576 27.98 9.79 -12.90
N TYR A 577 27.67 9.21 -11.73
CA TYR A 577 28.59 9.21 -10.59
C TYR A 577 29.67 8.13 -10.72
N GLN A 578 30.92 8.57 -10.83
CA GLN A 578 32.06 7.66 -10.97
C GLN A 578 32.25 6.84 -9.69
N GLY A 579 32.21 5.51 -9.83
CA GLY A 579 32.39 4.60 -8.69
C GLY A 579 31.11 4.27 -7.94
N PHE A 580 29.93 4.56 -8.51
CA PHE A 580 28.66 4.12 -7.96
C PHE A 580 28.66 2.60 -7.72
N THR A 581 28.29 2.22 -6.50
CA THR A 581 28.08 0.84 -6.05
C THR A 581 26.96 0.82 -5.03
N THR A 582 26.08 -0.18 -5.08
CA THR A 582 24.94 -0.30 -4.15
C THR A 582 25.35 -0.60 -2.70
N THR A 583 26.63 -0.88 -2.45
CA THR A 583 27.19 -1.02 -1.09
C THR A 583 27.38 0.33 -0.40
N SER A 584 27.71 1.38 -1.15
CA SER A 584 28.06 2.69 -0.59
C SER A 584 27.13 3.81 -1.05
N HIS A 585 26.28 3.54 -2.04
CA HIS A 585 25.45 4.54 -2.68
C HIS A 585 24.05 3.99 -2.98
N ILE A 586 23.09 4.90 -3.12
CA ILE A 586 21.75 4.65 -3.65
C ILE A 586 21.42 5.63 -4.78
N SER A 587 20.58 5.23 -5.73
CA SER A 587 20.18 6.08 -6.86
C SER A 587 19.44 7.34 -6.39
N ASP A 588 19.68 8.47 -7.04
CA ASP A 588 18.96 9.74 -6.82
C ASP A 588 17.59 9.80 -7.52
N ASP A 589 17.25 8.78 -8.30
CA ASP A 589 16.02 8.71 -9.09
C ASP A 589 15.63 7.24 -9.24
N ALA A 590 15.14 6.66 -8.16
CA ALA A 590 14.77 5.26 -8.09
C ALA A 590 13.49 4.91 -8.83
N TYR A 591 12.73 5.94 -9.23
CA TYR A 591 11.54 5.79 -10.04
C TYR A 591 11.93 5.52 -11.50
N ASN A 592 12.68 6.42 -12.16
CA ASN A 592 13.07 6.22 -13.56
C ASN A 592 14.38 5.42 -13.73
N ARG A 593 15.26 5.45 -12.73
CA ARG A 593 16.59 4.82 -12.76
C ARG A 593 16.86 4.03 -11.46
N PRO A 594 16.01 3.05 -11.12
CA PRO A 594 16.20 2.20 -9.94
C PRO A 594 17.56 1.51 -9.97
N ASP A 595 18.33 1.58 -8.88
CA ASP A 595 19.52 0.73 -8.74
C ASP A 595 19.15 -0.74 -8.45
N THR A 596 20.15 -1.60 -8.25
CA THR A 596 19.93 -3.03 -7.95
C THR A 596 20.05 -3.35 -6.45
N GLY A 597 20.03 -2.33 -5.60
CA GLY A 597 20.09 -2.45 -4.15
C GLY A 597 18.78 -2.96 -3.56
N ALA A 598 18.77 -3.18 -2.25
CA ALA A 598 17.60 -3.66 -1.53
C ALA A 598 16.78 -2.53 -0.86
N PHE A 599 17.11 -1.27 -1.16
CA PHE A 599 16.66 -0.10 -0.39
C PHE A 599 15.80 0.80 -1.27
N CYS A 600 14.68 1.26 -0.73
CA CYS A 600 13.91 2.36 -1.29
C CYS A 600 13.62 3.39 -0.20
N TYR A 601 13.99 4.64 -0.47
CA TYR A 601 13.72 5.77 0.41
C TYR A 601 12.76 6.72 -0.31
N LEU A 602 11.69 7.12 0.37
CA LEU A 602 10.74 8.11 -0.10
C LEU A 602 10.67 9.27 0.90
N GLY A 603 10.72 10.50 0.41
CA GLY A 603 10.61 11.70 1.24
C GLY A 603 10.50 12.96 0.39
N PHE A 604 10.39 14.12 1.02
CA PHE A 604 10.21 15.38 0.30
C PHE A 604 11.49 16.18 0.20
N SER A 605 11.83 16.61 -1.01
CA SER A 605 13.02 17.43 -1.26
C SER A 605 12.91 18.82 -0.63
N TRP A 606 11.69 19.34 -0.46
CA TRP A 606 11.41 20.63 0.18
C TRP A 606 10.16 20.59 1.05
N GLY A 607 9.03 21.19 0.66
CA GLY A 607 7.79 21.08 1.44
C GLY A 607 7.17 19.69 1.33
N SER A 608 6.75 19.10 2.46
CA SER A 608 5.91 17.91 2.46
C SER A 608 4.43 18.27 2.41
N ALA A 609 3.64 17.40 1.80
CA ALA A 609 2.20 17.55 1.74
C ALA A 609 1.59 17.14 3.08
N ALA A 610 0.72 17.99 3.61
CA ALA A 610 -0.09 17.59 4.75
C ALA A 610 -1.12 16.54 4.33
N LEU A 611 -1.47 15.64 5.25
CA LEU A 611 -2.34 14.50 4.93
C LEU A 611 -3.73 14.93 4.44
N ASP A 612 -4.27 16.01 4.97
CA ASP A 612 -5.57 16.56 4.59
C ASP A 612 -5.54 17.59 3.45
N GLN A 613 -4.35 17.89 2.92
CA GLN A 613 -4.14 18.78 1.77
C GLN A 613 -4.52 18.09 0.46
N THR A 614 -5.07 18.85 -0.49
CA THR A 614 -5.21 18.44 -1.88
C THR A 614 -3.90 18.71 -2.63
N ILE A 615 -3.34 17.69 -3.29
CA ILE A 615 -2.11 17.83 -4.07
C ILE A 615 -2.37 18.68 -5.32
N THR A 616 -3.35 18.26 -6.12
CA THR A 616 -3.77 18.95 -7.34
C THR A 616 -5.18 19.48 -7.13
N ALA A 617 -5.48 20.67 -7.66
CA ALA A 617 -6.79 21.29 -7.51
C ALA A 617 -7.90 20.35 -8.03
N GLY A 618 -8.91 20.10 -7.20
CA GLY A 618 -10.04 19.24 -7.55
C GLY A 618 -9.88 17.74 -7.36
N TYR A 619 -8.71 17.32 -6.91
CA TYR A 619 -8.37 15.93 -6.67
C TYR A 619 -8.54 15.55 -5.19
N PRO A 620 -8.54 14.25 -4.87
CA PRO A 620 -8.64 13.78 -3.49
C PRO A 620 -7.51 14.31 -2.59
N LYS A 621 -7.79 14.29 -1.28
CA LYS A 621 -6.80 14.60 -0.24
C LYS A 621 -5.62 13.64 -0.30
N TYR A 622 -4.44 14.11 0.07
CA TYR A 622 -3.17 13.38 -0.02
C TYR A 622 -3.19 12.04 0.72
N TYR A 623 -3.82 11.96 1.89
CA TYR A 623 -3.90 10.72 2.66
C TYR A 623 -4.54 9.56 1.87
N LEU A 624 -5.53 9.84 1.01
CA LEU A 624 -6.18 8.84 0.17
C LEU A 624 -5.21 8.24 -0.86
N TRP A 625 -4.29 9.05 -1.38
CA TRP A 625 -3.24 8.57 -2.27
C TRP A 625 -2.20 7.73 -1.51
N ILE A 626 -1.83 8.14 -0.29
CA ILE A 626 -0.89 7.36 0.55
C ILE A 626 -1.48 5.99 0.91
N GLU A 627 -2.75 5.96 1.32
CA GLU A 627 -3.45 4.72 1.65
C GLU A 627 -3.50 3.77 0.46
N ASP A 628 -3.83 4.28 -0.74
CA ASP A 628 -3.78 3.51 -1.98
C ASP A 628 -2.37 2.98 -2.26
N PHE A 629 -1.35 3.83 -2.18
CA PHE A 629 0.03 3.44 -2.43
C PHE A 629 0.42 2.23 -1.57
N PHE A 630 0.20 2.30 -0.25
CA PHE A 630 0.53 1.20 0.66
C PHE A 630 -0.39 -0.01 0.46
N TYR A 631 -1.68 0.19 0.20
CA TYR A 631 -2.61 -0.89 -0.12
C TYR A 631 -2.12 -1.71 -1.32
N TYR A 632 -1.74 -1.05 -2.42
CA TYR A 632 -1.27 -1.70 -3.62
C TYR A 632 0.13 -2.32 -3.46
N ALA A 633 1.06 -1.61 -2.82
CA ALA A 633 2.41 -2.11 -2.57
C ALA A 633 2.45 -3.36 -1.67
N LEU A 634 1.50 -3.48 -0.73
CA LEU A 634 1.43 -4.59 0.22
C LEU A 634 0.43 -5.68 -0.16
N SER A 635 -0.50 -5.44 -1.09
CA SER A 635 -1.57 -6.41 -1.40
C SER A 635 -1.57 -6.93 -2.84
N PHE A 636 -0.81 -6.35 -3.77
CA PHE A 636 -0.93 -6.62 -5.21
C PHE A 636 0.38 -7.10 -5.87
N GLU A 637 1.32 -7.58 -5.07
CA GLU A 637 2.67 -7.94 -5.53
C GLU A 637 3.32 -6.83 -6.38
N MET A 638 3.00 -5.57 -6.13
CA MET A 638 3.54 -4.45 -6.91
C MET A 638 4.93 -4.07 -6.41
N THR A 639 5.78 -3.61 -7.33
CA THR A 639 6.96 -2.83 -6.95
C THR A 639 6.53 -1.49 -6.37
N VAL A 640 7.45 -0.80 -5.69
CA VAL A 640 7.19 0.57 -5.20
C VAL A 640 6.78 1.48 -6.36
N ASN A 641 7.50 1.45 -7.49
CA ASN A 641 7.18 2.27 -8.66
C ASN A 641 5.80 1.92 -9.26
N GLU A 642 5.49 0.63 -9.41
CA GLU A 642 4.18 0.17 -9.89
C GLU A 642 3.04 0.64 -8.97
N ALA A 643 3.24 0.60 -7.65
CA ALA A 643 2.25 1.04 -6.68
C ALA A 643 2.08 2.57 -6.68
N LEU A 644 3.17 3.33 -6.85
CA LEU A 644 3.12 4.79 -7.03
C LEU A 644 2.32 5.16 -8.28
N ASP A 645 2.59 4.50 -9.40
CA ASP A 645 1.84 4.67 -10.65
C ASP A 645 0.37 4.35 -10.45
N HIS A 646 0.07 3.21 -9.82
CA HIS A 646 -1.31 2.77 -9.70
C HIS A 646 -2.12 3.66 -8.75
N ALA A 647 -1.53 4.11 -7.63
CA ALA A 647 -2.17 5.08 -6.73
C ALA A 647 -2.42 6.42 -7.44
N SER A 648 -1.46 6.90 -8.23
CA SER A 648 -1.59 8.14 -9.01
C SER A 648 -2.65 7.99 -10.10
N ASN A 649 -2.68 6.88 -10.83
CA ASN A 649 -3.73 6.61 -11.81
C ASN A 649 -5.11 6.47 -11.15
N ASN A 650 -5.16 5.90 -9.94
CA ASN A 650 -6.41 5.73 -9.21
C ASN A 650 -7.01 7.07 -8.77
N ARG A 651 -6.16 8.02 -8.34
CA ARG A 651 -6.56 9.29 -7.73
C ARG A 651 -6.53 10.47 -8.69
N PHE A 652 -5.54 10.54 -9.57
CA PHE A 652 -5.26 11.65 -10.48
C PHE A 652 -5.52 11.32 -11.96
N GLY A 653 -5.54 10.02 -12.31
CA GLY A 653 -5.75 9.57 -13.69
C GLY A 653 -4.52 9.70 -14.58
N GLU A 654 -3.34 9.71 -13.97
CA GLU A 654 -2.03 9.77 -14.61
C GLU A 654 -0.99 9.00 -13.76
N ASP A 655 0.14 8.63 -14.35
CA ASP A 655 1.23 7.96 -13.62
C ASP A 655 1.89 8.91 -12.61
N PHE A 656 2.70 8.35 -11.71
CA PHE A 656 3.35 9.14 -10.67
C PHE A 656 4.25 10.23 -11.26
N ASP A 657 5.00 9.94 -12.32
CA ASP A 657 5.88 10.91 -13.00
C ASP A 657 5.17 12.03 -13.75
N GLN A 658 3.84 11.97 -13.84
CA GLN A 658 3.00 12.95 -14.52
C GLN A 658 2.19 13.82 -13.55
N CYS A 659 2.20 13.49 -12.25
CA CYS A 659 1.42 14.20 -11.26
C CYS A 659 2.28 15.19 -10.46
N ASP A 660 1.62 16.16 -9.82
CA ASP A 660 2.27 17.21 -9.04
C ASP A 660 3.13 16.66 -7.88
N LEU A 661 2.89 15.44 -7.38
CA LEU A 661 3.76 14.84 -6.36
C LEU A 661 5.17 14.56 -6.88
N TYR A 662 5.37 14.36 -8.19
CA TYR A 662 6.68 14.07 -8.78
C TYR A 662 7.30 15.25 -9.51
N ASP A 663 6.49 16.06 -10.20
CA ASP A 663 6.98 17.10 -11.11
C ASP A 663 8.01 18.02 -10.42
N ASN A 664 9.02 18.48 -11.16
CA ASN A 664 10.01 19.42 -10.65
C ASN A 664 9.38 20.76 -10.26
N ASP A 665 8.27 21.12 -10.92
CA ASP A 665 7.46 22.28 -10.51
C ASP A 665 6.74 22.00 -9.17
N GLY A 666 6.56 20.72 -8.82
CA GLY A 666 6.09 20.19 -7.54
C GLY A 666 4.63 20.49 -7.24
N PHE A 667 4.07 19.78 -6.26
CA PHE A 667 2.82 20.22 -5.66
C PHE A 667 3.17 21.44 -4.84
N THR A 668 2.38 22.48 -5.00
CA THR A 668 2.70 23.70 -4.28
C THR A 668 2.18 23.56 -2.86
N ALA A 669 3.07 23.48 -1.88
CA ALA A 669 2.78 24.04 -0.56
C ALA A 669 2.62 25.56 -0.78
N ILE A 670 1.49 26.04 -1.33
CA ILE A 670 1.36 27.41 -1.84
C ILE A 670 1.50 28.38 -0.68
N TRP A 671 2.47 29.28 -0.80
CA TRP A 671 2.58 30.49 -0.02
C TRP A 671 1.91 31.60 -0.83
N PRO A 672 0.76 32.13 -0.43
CA PRO A 672 0.49 33.50 -0.75
C PRO A 672 1.45 34.25 0.20
N MET A 673 2.41 34.99 -0.33
CA MET A 673 3.09 36.01 0.46
C MET A 673 2.86 37.37 -0.18
N ASP A 674 2.45 38.35 0.61
CA ASP A 674 2.66 39.75 0.27
C ASP A 674 4.16 40.06 0.44
N THR A 675 4.96 39.49 -0.46
CA THR A 675 6.43 39.50 -0.44
C THR A 675 6.98 40.92 -0.36
N ASP A 676 6.25 41.88 -0.93
CA ASP A 676 6.65 43.28 -1.04
C ASP A 676 5.84 44.24 -0.13
N GLY A 677 4.90 43.73 0.68
CA GLY A 677 4.03 44.54 1.54
C GLY A 677 3.11 45.51 0.77
N ASN A 678 2.84 45.22 -0.52
CA ASN A 678 2.04 46.05 -1.42
C ASN A 678 0.59 45.54 -1.55
N GLY A 679 0.24 44.47 -0.82
CA GLY A 679 -1.06 43.81 -0.89
C GLY A 679 -1.24 42.92 -2.11
N ILE A 680 -0.18 42.67 -2.89
CA ILE A 680 -0.16 41.72 -4.00
C ILE A 680 0.47 40.45 -3.45
N TRP A 681 -0.36 39.45 -3.22
CA TRP A 681 0.12 38.15 -2.80
C TRP A 681 0.66 37.43 -4.03
N GLU A 682 1.95 37.14 -4.00
CA GLU A 682 2.61 36.33 -5.01
C GLU A 682 2.56 34.87 -4.59
N ASP A 683 2.32 33.99 -5.57
CA ASP A 683 2.53 32.55 -5.41
C ASP A 683 4.04 32.33 -5.28
N THR A 684 4.56 32.40 -4.07
CA THR A 684 5.93 32.00 -3.81
C THR A 684 5.98 30.49 -3.70
N TYR A 685 6.34 29.86 -4.83
CA TYR A 685 6.54 28.42 -4.91
C TYR A 685 7.74 28.03 -4.04
N GLY A 686 7.54 27.09 -3.11
CA GLY A 686 8.66 26.33 -2.58
C GLY A 686 9.22 25.47 -3.72
N TYR A 687 10.16 26.02 -4.51
CA TYR A 687 10.82 25.33 -5.62
C TYR A 687 11.21 23.92 -5.18
N ASN A 688 10.83 22.91 -5.98
CA ASN A 688 11.14 21.49 -5.74
C ASN A 688 10.46 20.89 -4.49
N SER A 689 9.16 21.12 -4.27
CA SER A 689 8.37 20.37 -3.28
C SER A 689 7.78 19.11 -3.92
N HIS A 690 8.61 18.11 -4.18
CA HIS A 690 8.19 16.82 -4.74
C HIS A 690 8.55 15.67 -3.80
N LEU A 691 7.81 14.56 -3.92
CA LEU A 691 8.10 13.29 -3.29
C LEU A 691 9.22 12.60 -4.09
N ALA A 692 10.44 12.71 -3.60
CA ALA A 692 11.58 12.04 -4.18
C ALA A 692 11.59 10.54 -3.83
N VAL A 693 12.06 9.72 -4.77
CA VAL A 693 12.22 8.28 -4.60
C VAL A 693 13.70 7.94 -4.87
N TYR A 694 14.41 7.45 -3.85
CA TYR A 694 15.84 7.09 -3.91
C TYR A 694 16.07 5.58 -3.74
N GLY A 695 17.19 5.09 -4.27
CA GLY A 695 17.54 3.66 -4.30
C GLY A 695 16.93 2.84 -5.44
N ASN A 696 16.18 1.81 -5.06
CA ASN A 696 15.58 0.83 -5.96
C ASN A 696 14.05 0.81 -5.81
N GLY A 697 13.34 1.54 -6.67
CA GLY A 697 11.89 1.54 -6.72
C GLY A 697 11.28 0.24 -7.27
N ASN A 698 12.10 -0.70 -7.76
CA ASN A 698 11.65 -2.02 -8.21
C ASN A 698 11.56 -3.05 -7.07
N ILE A 699 11.86 -2.69 -5.82
CA ILE A 699 11.62 -3.58 -4.69
C ILE A 699 10.12 -3.77 -4.46
N ARG A 700 9.73 -4.92 -3.91
CA ARG A 700 8.36 -5.21 -3.49
C ARG A 700 8.29 -5.20 -1.96
N LEU A 701 7.20 -4.66 -1.41
CA LEU A 701 6.97 -4.72 0.03
C LEU A 701 6.34 -6.07 0.41
N TYR A 702 5.48 -6.56 -0.47
CA TYR A 702 4.91 -7.89 -0.43
C TYR A 702 5.91 -8.96 -0.91
N GLU A 703 6.28 -9.90 -0.04
CA GLU A 703 7.13 -11.04 -0.41
C GLU A 703 6.74 -12.30 0.38
N TYR A 704 6.43 -13.40 -0.32
CA TYR A 704 6.20 -14.73 0.29
C TYR A 704 7.56 -15.39 0.63
N PHE A 705 7.93 -15.42 1.91
CA PHE A 705 9.17 -16.03 2.38
C PHE A 705 8.95 -17.29 3.24
N VAL A 706 9.99 -18.12 3.33
CA VAL A 706 10.13 -19.08 4.44
C VAL A 706 10.43 -18.30 5.72
N HIS A 707 9.41 -18.04 6.54
CA HIS A 707 9.55 -17.28 7.79
C HIS A 707 10.56 -17.91 8.78
N TYR A 708 10.70 -19.24 8.78
CA TYR A 708 11.60 -19.92 9.69
C TYR A 708 11.97 -21.30 9.14
N PRO A 709 13.19 -21.55 8.66
CA PRO A 709 13.61 -22.92 8.52
C PRO A 709 13.75 -23.55 9.90
N TYR A 710 12.77 -24.37 10.27
CA TYR A 710 12.91 -25.29 11.39
C TYR A 710 13.89 -26.39 10.96
N TYR A 711 15.20 -26.12 11.07
CA TYR A 711 16.25 -27.03 10.62
C TYR A 711 16.31 -28.28 11.51
N THR A 712 15.52 -29.29 11.16
CA THR A 712 15.98 -30.66 11.33
C THR A 712 16.63 -31.06 10.01
N SER A 713 17.92 -30.80 9.87
CA SER A 713 18.70 -31.48 8.85
C SER A 713 18.84 -32.94 9.29
N SER A 714 18.32 -33.86 8.49
CA SER A 714 18.48 -35.29 8.74
C SER A 714 19.35 -35.87 7.64
N SER A 715 20.42 -36.53 8.04
CA SER A 715 21.15 -37.42 7.15
C SER A 715 21.16 -38.85 7.68
N SER A 716 21.19 -39.80 6.76
CA SER A 716 21.44 -41.21 7.05
C SER A 716 22.60 -41.69 6.18
N GLY A 717 23.38 -42.65 6.69
CA GLY A 717 24.59 -43.11 6.01
C GLY A 717 25.68 -42.03 5.99
N SER A 718 26.23 -41.76 4.81
CA SER A 718 27.19 -40.66 4.55
C SER A 718 26.56 -39.42 3.91
N GLY A 719 25.22 -39.30 3.98
CA GLY A 719 24.54 -38.09 3.53
C GLY A 719 24.99 -36.84 4.31
N LEU A 720 25.02 -35.70 3.65
CA LEU A 720 25.48 -34.43 4.23
C LEU A 720 24.52 -33.29 3.86
N VAL A 721 24.17 -32.49 4.85
CA VAL A 721 23.63 -31.13 4.66
C VAL A 721 24.72 -30.16 5.08
N SER A 722 25.12 -29.24 4.22
CA SER A 722 26.09 -28.19 4.57
C SER A 722 25.54 -26.81 4.26
N ASN A 723 25.93 -25.84 5.09
CA ASN A 723 25.44 -24.46 5.03
C ASN A 723 23.90 -24.38 5.05
N GLN A 724 23.25 -25.04 6.00
CA GLN A 724 21.79 -25.06 6.11
C GLN A 724 21.16 -23.65 6.19
N ASN A 725 21.90 -22.67 6.69
CA ASN A 725 21.49 -21.27 6.74
C ASN A 725 21.46 -20.59 5.37
N GLY A 726 22.07 -21.22 4.38
CA GLY A 726 22.09 -20.81 2.99
C GLY A 726 20.80 -21.01 2.21
N PHE A 727 19.70 -21.24 2.93
CA PHE A 727 18.37 -21.45 2.37
C PHE A 727 17.37 -20.53 3.07
N THR A 728 17.69 -19.24 3.09
CA THR A 728 16.91 -18.17 3.72
C THR A 728 16.86 -16.95 2.82
N GLY A 729 15.67 -16.39 2.59
CA GLY A 729 15.50 -15.22 1.72
C GLY A 729 14.41 -15.43 0.66
N ALA A 730 14.17 -14.39 -0.14
CA ALA A 730 13.25 -14.38 -1.29
C ALA A 730 14.02 -14.18 -2.59
N GLN A 731 15.26 -13.71 -2.50
CA GLN A 731 16.10 -13.39 -3.63
C GLN A 731 17.33 -14.28 -3.63
N PRO A 732 17.67 -14.89 -4.78
CA PRO A 732 18.94 -15.56 -4.99
C PRO A 732 20.13 -14.69 -4.56
N ASP A 733 20.78 -15.05 -3.46
CA ASP A 733 21.95 -14.34 -2.92
C ASP A 733 23.23 -15.19 -3.03
N ALA A 734 23.11 -16.35 -3.68
CA ALA A 734 24.17 -17.33 -3.85
C ALA A 734 24.67 -17.95 -2.53
N SER A 735 23.88 -17.85 -1.46
CA SER A 735 24.24 -18.41 -0.16
C SER A 735 23.96 -19.92 -0.05
N TYR A 736 23.80 -20.67 -1.12
CA TYR A 736 23.31 -22.07 -1.17
C TYR A 736 23.52 -22.99 0.06
N THR A 737 22.44 -23.62 0.50
CA THR A 737 22.42 -24.91 1.23
C THR A 737 22.71 -26.07 0.29
N ARG A 738 23.64 -26.93 0.66
CA ARG A 738 23.96 -28.14 -0.12
C ARG A 738 23.37 -29.39 0.53
N LEU A 739 22.67 -30.20 -0.26
CA LEU A 739 22.20 -31.54 0.10
C LEU A 739 22.94 -32.59 -0.73
N ARG A 740 23.58 -33.56 -0.05
CA ARG A 740 24.41 -34.56 -0.70
C ARG A 740 24.07 -35.98 -0.23
N ALA A 741 23.89 -36.90 -1.18
CA ALA A 741 23.70 -38.33 -0.93
C ALA A 741 24.48 -39.13 -1.98
N ILE A 742 25.65 -39.67 -1.59
CA ILE A 742 26.60 -40.28 -2.53
C ILE A 742 26.44 -41.79 -2.58
N ASN A 743 26.31 -42.46 -1.43
CA ASN A 743 26.30 -43.91 -1.34
C ASN A 743 24.88 -44.47 -1.34
N VAL A 744 24.75 -45.75 -1.65
CA VAL A 744 23.45 -46.44 -1.58
C VAL A 744 22.94 -46.39 -0.15
N ASN A 745 21.68 -45.98 0.02
CA ASN A 745 20.99 -45.68 1.28
C ASN A 745 21.40 -44.35 1.96
N ASP A 746 22.19 -43.50 1.31
CA ASP A 746 22.41 -42.14 1.81
C ASP A 746 21.18 -41.27 1.57
N GLN A 747 20.81 -40.50 2.59
CA GLN A 747 19.80 -39.45 2.48
C GLN A 747 20.32 -38.15 3.08
N ALA A 748 19.89 -37.02 2.51
CA ALA A 748 20.06 -35.70 3.11
C ALA A 748 18.78 -34.90 2.86
N ALA A 749 18.23 -34.31 3.91
CA ALA A 749 17.03 -33.50 3.81
C ALA A 749 17.15 -32.23 4.65
N ILE A 750 16.54 -31.16 4.15
CA ILE A 750 16.28 -29.92 4.89
C ILE A 750 14.76 -29.75 5.01
N ILE A 751 14.32 -29.17 6.13
CA ILE A 751 12.93 -28.85 6.40
C ILE A 751 12.82 -27.35 6.67
N GLY A 752 11.92 -26.67 5.95
CA GLY A 752 11.58 -25.26 6.10
C GLY A 752 10.17 -25.07 6.67
N SER A 753 9.91 -24.02 7.45
CA SER A 753 8.56 -23.60 7.85
C SER A 753 8.14 -22.37 7.03
N MET A 754 6.98 -22.45 6.38
CA MET A 754 6.41 -21.39 5.54
C MET A 754 5.56 -20.36 6.31
N GLY A 755 5.48 -20.42 7.64
CA GLY A 755 4.60 -19.56 8.46
C GLY A 755 4.01 -20.28 9.68
N TYR A 756 3.29 -19.58 10.58
CA TYR A 756 2.84 -20.16 11.86
C TYR A 756 1.32 -20.36 12.06
N SER A 757 0.42 -19.64 11.36
CA SER A 757 -1.04 -19.88 11.45
C SER A 757 -1.88 -18.95 10.57
N GLY A 758 -3.12 -19.36 10.27
CA GLY A 758 -4.18 -18.48 9.76
C GLY A 758 -4.17 -18.31 8.23
N ALA A 759 -4.38 -17.07 7.77
CA ALA A 759 -4.33 -16.67 6.37
C ALA A 759 -2.94 -16.86 5.71
N ASN A 760 -1.90 -17.11 6.51
CA ASN A 760 -0.50 -17.20 6.07
C ASN A 760 -0.02 -18.64 5.91
N LEU A 761 -0.93 -19.58 5.63
CA LEU A 761 -0.55 -20.93 5.25
C LEU A 761 -0.17 -20.92 3.77
N ALA A 762 1.04 -21.35 3.46
CA ALA A 762 1.43 -21.56 2.08
C ALA A 762 0.55 -22.67 1.49
N ASN A 763 0.08 -22.47 0.28
CA ASN A 763 -0.46 -23.49 -0.59
C ASN A 763 0.11 -23.18 -1.98
N GLY A 764 0.05 -24.12 -2.91
CA GLY A 764 0.29 -23.81 -4.32
C GLY A 764 1.59 -24.33 -4.92
N HIS A 765 2.02 -23.68 -5.99
CA HIS A 765 3.11 -24.10 -6.86
C HIS A 765 4.45 -23.71 -6.27
N ILE A 766 5.31 -24.70 -6.06
CA ILE A 766 6.58 -24.54 -5.37
C ILE A 766 7.70 -24.46 -6.41
N TRP A 767 8.51 -23.41 -6.30
CA TRP A 767 9.75 -23.22 -7.05
C TRP A 767 10.92 -23.13 -6.09
N VAL A 768 12.05 -23.72 -6.45
CA VAL A 768 13.30 -23.58 -5.68
C VAL A 768 14.43 -23.10 -6.57
N TYR A 769 15.18 -22.09 -6.15
CA TYR A 769 16.37 -21.63 -6.85
C TYR A 769 17.55 -22.49 -6.44
N GLY A 770 18.25 -23.06 -7.42
CA GLY A 770 19.36 -23.95 -7.13
C GLY A 770 19.98 -24.58 -8.37
N TYR A 771 20.96 -25.46 -8.15
CA TYR A 771 21.61 -26.22 -9.19
C TYR A 771 22.16 -27.55 -8.69
N SER A 772 22.46 -28.43 -9.64
CA SER A 772 23.25 -29.63 -9.39
C SER A 772 24.66 -29.43 -9.91
N SER A 773 25.68 -29.84 -9.14
CA SER A 773 27.08 -29.54 -9.46
C SER A 773 27.64 -30.38 -10.61
N SER A 774 27.63 -31.72 -10.46
CA SER A 774 28.40 -32.62 -11.34
C SER A 774 27.59 -33.78 -11.93
N TYR A 775 26.41 -34.07 -11.39
CA TYR A 775 25.53 -35.16 -11.86
C TYR A 775 24.08 -34.68 -11.87
N THR A 776 23.18 -35.39 -12.55
CA THR A 776 21.75 -35.12 -12.40
C THR A 776 21.35 -35.53 -10.98
N SER A 777 20.91 -34.57 -10.17
CA SER A 777 20.40 -34.85 -8.82
C SER A 777 18.90 -35.04 -8.85
N ARG A 778 18.37 -36.00 -8.09
CA ARG A 778 16.94 -36.22 -7.89
C ARG A 778 16.51 -35.52 -6.59
N LEU A 779 15.80 -34.41 -6.74
CA LEU A 779 15.25 -33.61 -5.65
C LEU A 779 13.80 -34.03 -5.38
N ARG A 780 13.52 -34.47 -4.15
CA ARG A 780 12.17 -34.76 -3.69
C ARG A 780 11.68 -33.66 -2.79
N VAL A 781 10.48 -33.17 -3.05
CA VAL A 781 9.85 -32.10 -2.29
C VAL A 781 8.62 -32.65 -1.62
N TYR A 782 8.51 -32.41 -0.31
CA TYR A 782 7.36 -32.80 0.49
C TYR A 782 6.79 -31.59 1.19
N ALA A 783 5.49 -31.55 1.40
CA ALA A 783 4.81 -30.54 2.17
C ALA A 783 4.00 -31.20 3.29
N SER A 784 3.86 -30.53 4.42
CA SER A 784 3.04 -30.98 5.52
C SER A 784 2.47 -29.81 6.31
N TYR A 785 1.29 -30.01 6.88
CA TYR A 785 0.79 -29.12 7.91
C TYR A 785 1.49 -29.33 9.26
N TYR A 786 2.00 -30.54 9.52
CA TYR A 786 2.64 -30.92 10.78
C TYR A 786 4.15 -31.17 10.57
N SER A 787 4.99 -30.80 11.54
CA SER A 787 6.45 -30.92 11.40
C SER A 787 6.94 -32.37 11.44
N ASP A 788 6.21 -33.28 12.08
CA ASP A 788 6.64 -34.65 12.41
C ASP A 788 5.84 -35.75 11.69
N SER A 789 4.76 -35.37 11.00
CA SER A 789 3.78 -36.29 10.45
C SER A 789 3.05 -35.63 9.27
N GLY A 790 2.20 -36.36 8.55
CA GLY A 790 1.37 -35.79 7.48
C GLY A 790 2.12 -35.36 6.22
N TRP A 791 3.40 -35.70 6.08
CA TRP A 791 4.21 -35.40 4.90
C TRP A 791 3.63 -36.01 3.63
N GLN A 792 3.34 -35.16 2.66
CA GLN A 792 2.84 -35.53 1.34
C GLN A 792 3.84 -35.09 0.28
N SER A 793 4.03 -35.92 -0.74
CA SER A 793 4.91 -35.59 -1.86
C SER A 793 4.30 -34.44 -2.68
N VAL A 794 5.10 -33.40 -2.93
CA VAL A 794 4.78 -32.31 -3.87
C VAL A 794 5.31 -32.68 -5.26
N GLY A 795 6.61 -33.03 -5.33
CA GLY A 795 7.27 -33.35 -6.59
C GLY A 795 8.55 -34.15 -6.43
N ASP A 796 8.95 -34.79 -7.52
CA ASP A 796 10.17 -35.58 -7.64
C ASP A 796 10.87 -35.20 -8.94
N VAL A 797 11.88 -34.35 -8.82
CA VAL A 797 12.43 -33.55 -9.92
C VAL A 797 13.87 -33.96 -10.20
N TYR A 798 14.20 -34.12 -11.48
CA TYR A 798 15.57 -34.38 -11.92
C TYR A 798 16.25 -33.08 -12.32
N VAL A 799 17.23 -32.65 -11.52
CA VAL A 799 17.99 -31.42 -11.70
C VAL A 799 19.31 -31.74 -12.41
N SER A 800 19.36 -31.51 -13.72
CA SER A 800 20.57 -31.70 -14.52
C SER A 800 21.71 -30.75 -14.08
N PRO A 801 22.98 -31.15 -14.25
CA PRO A 801 24.13 -30.27 -14.01
C PRO A 801 24.00 -28.96 -14.76
N GLY A 802 24.38 -27.85 -14.15
CA GLY A 802 24.36 -26.54 -14.80
C GLY A 802 24.46 -25.38 -13.80
N GLY A 803 24.23 -24.17 -14.30
CA GLY A 803 24.10 -22.97 -13.46
C GLY A 803 22.84 -22.98 -12.59
N ALA A 804 22.86 -22.14 -11.56
CA ALA A 804 21.71 -21.87 -10.70
C ALA A 804 20.53 -21.36 -11.51
N ARG A 805 19.35 -21.90 -11.23
CA ARG A 805 18.09 -21.59 -11.91
C ARG A 805 16.91 -21.92 -11.00
N TRP A 806 15.74 -21.39 -11.33
CA TRP A 806 14.50 -21.85 -10.74
C TRP A 806 14.17 -23.27 -11.20
N ILE A 807 13.85 -24.12 -10.23
CA ILE A 807 13.51 -25.53 -10.38
C ILE A 807 12.05 -25.68 -9.96
N ASP A 808 11.21 -26.10 -10.91
CA ASP A 808 9.81 -26.41 -10.68
C ASP A 808 9.71 -27.66 -9.80
N CYS A 809 9.12 -27.52 -8.61
CA CYS A 809 8.92 -28.61 -7.66
C CYS A 809 7.49 -29.16 -7.63
N GLY A 810 6.59 -28.62 -8.45
CA GLY A 810 5.19 -29.01 -8.53
C GLY A 810 4.26 -28.22 -7.62
N ASN A 811 2.98 -28.57 -7.69
CA ASN A 811 1.89 -27.88 -6.99
C ASN A 811 1.39 -28.67 -5.78
N TYR A 812 1.13 -27.97 -4.68
CA TYR A 812 0.56 -28.54 -3.46
C TYR A 812 -0.76 -27.84 -3.10
N ALA A 813 -1.88 -28.47 -3.45
CA ALA A 813 -3.22 -27.87 -3.36
C ALA A 813 -3.72 -27.60 -1.93
N SER A 814 -3.10 -28.19 -0.92
CA SER A 814 -3.52 -28.01 0.48
C SER A 814 -2.65 -26.97 1.17
N ASN A 815 -3.20 -26.36 2.21
CA ASN A 815 -2.42 -25.51 3.09
C ASN A 815 -1.34 -26.35 3.80
N PHE A 816 -0.08 -25.96 3.64
CA PHE A 816 1.05 -26.52 4.34
C PHE A 816 1.77 -25.46 5.14
N ARG A 817 2.45 -25.97 6.17
CA ARG A 817 3.22 -25.17 7.11
C ARG A 817 4.70 -25.48 7.02
N TYR A 818 5.01 -26.71 6.65
CA TYR A 818 6.35 -27.24 6.55
C TYR A 818 6.58 -27.77 5.16
N ILE A 819 7.77 -27.53 4.63
CA ILE A 819 8.24 -28.08 3.37
C ILE A 819 9.57 -28.78 3.59
N SER A 820 9.81 -29.89 2.91
CA SER A 820 11.06 -30.62 2.97
C SER A 820 11.63 -30.77 1.57
N PHE A 821 12.92 -30.50 1.45
CA PHE A 821 13.72 -30.78 0.27
C PHE A 821 14.68 -31.91 0.61
N ALA A 822 14.57 -33.03 -0.08
CA ALA A 822 15.32 -34.24 0.23
C ALA A 822 15.99 -34.81 -1.02
N VAL A 823 17.20 -35.32 -0.84
CA VAL A 823 17.89 -36.17 -1.81
C VAL A 823 18.12 -37.55 -1.20
N TYR A 824 17.90 -38.60 -1.98
CA TYR A 824 18.06 -39.98 -1.53
C TYR A 824 18.57 -40.88 -2.66
N ARG A 825 19.53 -41.75 -2.36
CA ARG A 825 20.06 -42.75 -3.30
C ARG A 825 19.64 -44.15 -2.86
N GLN A 826 18.64 -44.76 -3.49
CA GLN A 826 18.05 -46.05 -3.08
C GLN A 826 18.86 -47.27 -3.55
N SER A 827 19.48 -47.17 -4.72
CA SER A 827 20.14 -48.28 -5.38
C SER A 827 21.43 -47.84 -6.08
N ALA A 828 22.27 -48.81 -6.44
CA ALA A 828 23.50 -48.53 -7.18
C ALA A 828 23.23 -47.90 -8.57
N GLY A 829 22.03 -48.09 -9.11
CA GLY A 829 21.58 -47.49 -10.37
C GLY A 829 21.06 -46.05 -10.24
N ASP A 830 20.84 -45.55 -9.01
CA ASP A 830 20.44 -44.15 -8.80
C ASP A 830 21.65 -43.23 -8.92
N TYR A 831 21.40 -42.02 -9.41
CA TYR A 831 22.40 -40.96 -9.51
C TYR A 831 22.95 -40.58 -8.13
N SER A 832 24.25 -40.27 -8.07
CA SER A 832 24.80 -39.54 -6.94
C SER A 832 24.14 -38.17 -6.87
N ASN A 833 23.59 -37.82 -5.71
CA ASN A 833 22.92 -36.54 -5.52
C ASN A 833 23.86 -35.53 -4.86
N ASP A 834 23.96 -34.36 -5.45
CA ASP A 834 24.73 -33.22 -4.95
C ASP A 834 24.10 -31.92 -5.45
N ILE A 835 23.12 -31.43 -4.69
CA ILE A 835 22.30 -30.27 -5.06
C ILE A 835 22.56 -29.10 -4.12
N TYR A 836 22.52 -27.90 -4.68
CA TYR A 836 22.72 -26.62 -4.01
C TYR A 836 21.42 -25.83 -4.17
N LEU A 837 20.77 -25.49 -3.07
CA LEU A 837 19.48 -24.81 -2.99
C LEU A 837 19.66 -23.49 -2.24
N ASP A 838 19.05 -22.42 -2.73
CA ASP A 838 19.23 -21.06 -2.21
C ASP A 838 17.91 -20.46 -1.70
N ASN A 839 16.91 -20.35 -2.58
CA ASN A 839 15.63 -19.72 -2.24
C ASN A 839 14.47 -20.60 -2.65
N ILE A 840 13.32 -20.39 -2.02
CA ILE A 840 12.05 -21.01 -2.40
C ILE A 840 11.01 -19.93 -2.56
N VAL A 841 10.23 -20.08 -3.62
CA VAL A 841 9.01 -19.29 -3.85
C VAL A 841 7.86 -20.29 -3.85
N VAL A 842 6.81 -19.97 -3.08
CA VAL A 842 5.55 -20.69 -3.15
C VAL A 842 4.53 -19.72 -3.72
N LEU A 843 4.16 -19.96 -4.97
CA LEU A 843 3.08 -19.25 -5.60
C LEU A 843 1.79 -19.89 -5.11
N PRO A 844 0.84 -19.16 -4.47
CA PRO A 844 -0.45 -19.72 -4.11
C PRO A 844 -1.05 -20.48 -5.31
N PRO A 845 -1.81 -21.59 -5.09
CA PRO A 845 -2.50 -22.22 -6.16
C PRO A 845 -3.40 -21.11 -6.67
N LEU A 846 -3.20 -20.77 -7.94
CA LEU A 846 -4.15 -19.94 -8.67
C LEU A 846 -5.51 -20.42 -8.22
N PRO A 847 -6.33 -19.56 -7.56
CA PRO A 847 -7.56 -20.01 -6.92
C PRO A 847 -8.26 -20.92 -7.92
N ASN A 848 -8.35 -22.22 -7.58
CA ASN A 848 -8.77 -23.23 -8.55
C ASN A 848 -10.05 -22.71 -9.21
N PRO A 849 -10.12 -22.71 -10.56
CA PRO A 849 -11.28 -22.24 -11.26
C PRO A 849 -12.57 -22.89 -10.75
#